data_AF-A0A4Y2V2M9-F1
#
_entry.id   AF-A0A4Y2V2M9-F1
#
_cell.length_a   1.000
_cell.length_b   1.000
_cell.length_c   1.000
_cell.angle_alpha   90.00
_cell.angle_beta   90.00
_cell.angle_gamma   90.00
#
_symmetry.space_group_name_H-M   'P 1'
#
loop_
_entity.id
_entity.type
_entity.pdbx_description
1 polymer ?
#
loop_
_entity_poly.entity_id
_entity_poly.type
_entity_poly.pdbx_seq_one_letter_code
_entity_poly.pdbx_strand_id
1 'polypeptide(L)'
;MLDRQETSSQIGKSSGSGIGVPLQVRSQMRVGVICVINDDVAVGELLSALYYDCQSLKIDTPVWDEAPSTSSGQRGLASPEKHVDQRGVYSMDIDQGEFDDFVTPTCNETMNTAELQSEWKIDTPVWDEAPSTSSGYRGPASPERSQHFVCPTCSKSFAWKKSLVMHMKIHTGEKLFTCEICQKSFGRNDHLNRHMRIHSSEICDETIAPKANLNQDMETHSKKNDFECDICTETFSRNDSLIRHMKTHSKENNFKCNICDRSFQRKHCFAMHMQKHQEKKYDCKKCDRSFISLHHLNQHVRASHPEIKLTSVKRGTASTPEGYSKRVRREGGALNTFTSTFFQPAENKRLNNLRINVFGYEENEVFPLFVSKRVDEEWVNLLLIANEETQHYCLIRNMSRLLGDLTKHNGKHHYCYRCLHRFAKDEILKEHLQYCSEHSPQHIKMPAKGENFIKFVNVHYQHPLPYVIYAHFESLIVKEVHTSGNTEIVARHEACGYAYVIIGPDGRSVKPISVYRGKNAVQHFMENILKEKKELAAKLTSIVPIHMTPQDELDFQSATHCSICKKALKGDRVRDHDHQTGRYRAALHSSCNLKFRLSKKIPVVFHNLKNYDGHLIMQEIGKLKDYEISVVPTTMEKYVTFSLSKRYHKFKVSLNFVDSFQFLSTSLEKLVQNLTPDKFNILKENFPHHIMSLLLRKGVYPYEYMDSHQKFEEEILPSIDSFESTLTGSGISDEDYRHAQTVWNYFNLKNMGEYHDLYVKCDVLQLADVFENFRKLCQHYYGLDCVHLFTAPGLAWQSSLKMTDQPLELFTDINMHMFVEKGIRGGISVITKRFSQANNKYLPNFDASKSIKHIIYLDCNNLYGAYMVESLPYGGFEWISADVTLDWIQSIPQDSSEGYIFEVDLKYPEELHDLHNDYPLAPEKMDIKFEDLSEFSKAVLNGMKYAPSTKLVPNLKDKKNYITYYKNLQFYLKHGLKLEKVHKILKFQHRNLGSRNILCSILNNAKIASLPLRRTSSNL
;
A
#
# COMPACT_ATOMS: atom_id res chain seq x y z
N MET A 1 -46.84 -15.33 -15.28
CA MET A 1 -48.18 -14.82 -14.96
C MET A 1 -48.14 -14.05 -13.65
N LEU A 2 -48.25 -12.73 -13.71
CA LEU A 2 -49.21 -11.90 -12.96
C LEU A 2 -48.87 -10.42 -13.19
N ASP A 3 -49.92 -9.66 -13.47
CA ASP A 3 -49.96 -8.30 -14.00
C ASP A 3 -49.26 -7.24 -13.14
N ARG A 4 -48.65 -6.27 -13.83
CA ARG A 4 -48.31 -4.96 -13.27
C ARG A 4 -49.58 -4.10 -13.22
N GLN A 5 -50.06 -3.82 -12.02
CA GLN A 5 -50.91 -2.64 -11.80
C GLN A 5 -50.03 -1.47 -11.37
N GLU A 6 -50.06 -0.41 -12.17
CA GLU A 6 -49.61 0.92 -11.79
C GLU A 6 -50.52 1.47 -10.70
N THR A 7 -49.96 1.77 -9.53
CA THR A 7 -50.60 2.66 -8.56
C THR A 7 -49.63 3.76 -8.17
N SER A 8 -50.00 4.98 -8.54
CA SER A 8 -49.41 6.23 -8.12
C SER A 8 -49.65 6.45 -6.63
N SER A 9 -48.58 6.67 -5.85
CA SER A 9 -48.71 7.28 -4.52
C SER A 9 -47.49 8.14 -4.22
N GLN A 10 -47.79 9.39 -3.86
CA GLN A 10 -46.87 10.48 -3.56
C GLN A 10 -45.85 10.10 -2.49
N ILE A 11 -44.57 10.40 -2.73
CA ILE A 11 -43.51 10.33 -1.71
C ILE A 11 -43.02 11.75 -1.45
N GLY A 12 -43.12 12.15 -0.17
CA GLY A 12 -42.59 13.39 0.37
C GLY A 12 -41.07 13.45 0.29
N LYS A 13 -40.57 14.65 0.01
CA LYS A 13 -39.15 14.99 -0.07
C LYS A 13 -38.55 15.06 1.35
N SER A 14 -37.41 14.42 1.57
CA SER A 14 -36.49 14.78 2.65
C SER A 14 -35.07 14.92 2.09
N SER A 15 -34.61 16.17 2.08
CA SER A 15 -33.28 16.62 1.70
C SER A 15 -32.27 16.41 2.82
N GLY A 16 -31.13 15.79 2.52
CA GLY A 16 -29.96 15.73 3.39
C GLY A 16 -28.68 15.72 2.55
N SER A 17 -28.03 16.87 2.45
CA SER A 17 -26.75 17.07 1.76
C SER A 17 -25.60 16.56 2.64
N GLY A 18 -25.05 15.40 2.32
CA GLY A 18 -23.83 14.85 2.91
C GLY A 18 -22.69 14.83 1.89
N ILE A 19 -21.58 15.47 2.25
CA ILE A 19 -20.37 15.65 1.43
C ILE A 19 -19.73 14.28 1.14
N GLY A 20 -19.58 13.97 -0.15
CA GLY A 20 -18.99 12.72 -0.62
C GLY A 20 -17.49 12.63 -0.38
N VAL A 21 -17.09 11.70 0.49
CA VAL A 21 -15.74 11.16 0.56
C VAL A 21 -15.79 9.78 -0.10
N PRO A 22 -14.95 9.48 -1.11
CA PRO A 22 -14.94 8.16 -1.73
C PRO A 22 -14.30 7.16 -0.76
N LEU A 23 -15.12 6.48 0.03
CA LEU A 23 -14.73 5.27 0.75
C LEU A 23 -14.35 4.22 -0.31
N GLN A 24 -13.05 4.10 -0.55
CA GLN A 24 -12.45 2.92 -1.18
C GLN A 24 -12.65 1.74 -0.21
N VAL A 25 -13.83 1.12 -0.26
CA VAL A 25 -14.09 -0.13 0.44
C VAL A 25 -13.16 -1.17 -0.18
N ARG A 26 -12.10 -1.53 0.54
CA ARG A 26 -11.32 -2.74 0.26
C ARG A 26 -12.31 -3.89 0.32
N SER A 27 -12.60 -4.47 -0.83
CA SER A 27 -13.65 -5.46 -1.02
C SER A 27 -13.40 -6.70 -0.15
N GLN A 28 -14.13 -6.84 0.95
CA GLN A 28 -14.49 -8.16 1.46
C GLN A 28 -15.50 -8.75 0.46
N MET A 29 -15.01 -9.53 -0.50
CA MET A 29 -15.87 -10.20 -1.46
C MET A 29 -16.51 -11.42 -0.80
N ARG A 30 -17.79 -11.30 -0.44
CA ARG A 30 -18.70 -12.39 -0.08
C ARG A 30 -19.58 -12.66 -1.30
N VAL A 31 -19.83 -13.93 -1.63
CA VAL A 31 -20.99 -14.27 -2.47
C VAL A 31 -22.12 -14.51 -1.49
N GLY A 32 -22.79 -13.42 -1.14
CA GLY A 32 -24.03 -13.48 -0.39
C GLY A 32 -25.19 -13.57 -1.37
N VAL A 33 -25.84 -14.73 -1.46
CA VAL A 33 -27.10 -14.83 -2.21
C VAL A 33 -28.23 -14.60 -1.21
N ILE A 34 -29.03 -13.56 -1.45
CA ILE A 34 -30.25 -13.31 -0.68
C ILE A 34 -31.42 -13.84 -1.50
N CYS A 35 -32.04 -14.92 -1.03
CA CYS A 35 -33.20 -15.54 -1.66
C CYS A 35 -34.49 -15.14 -0.92
N VAL A 36 -35.56 -14.97 -1.67
CA VAL A 36 -36.91 -14.72 -1.13
C VAL A 36 -37.76 -15.94 -1.44
N ILE A 37 -38.32 -16.57 -0.42
CA ILE A 37 -39.12 -17.79 -0.56
C ILE A 37 -40.55 -17.51 -0.09
N ASN A 38 -41.52 -17.89 -0.91
CA ASN A 38 -42.96 -17.87 -0.60
C ASN A 38 -43.45 -19.32 -0.40
N ASP A 39 -44.58 -19.50 0.31
CA ASP A 39 -45.09 -20.77 0.84
C ASP A 39 -45.28 -21.95 -0.13
N ASP A 40 -45.28 -21.75 -1.46
CA ASP A 40 -45.49 -22.85 -2.41
C ASP A 40 -44.30 -23.83 -2.52
N VAL A 41 -43.20 -23.57 -1.82
CA VAL A 41 -42.08 -24.50 -1.69
C VAL A 41 -41.76 -24.68 -0.22
N ALA A 42 -41.93 -25.89 0.30
CA ALA A 42 -41.53 -26.22 1.66
C ALA A 42 -40.05 -25.85 1.83
N VAL A 43 -39.76 -24.89 2.73
CA VAL A 43 -38.39 -24.42 3.00
C VAL A 43 -37.46 -25.61 3.34
N GLY A 44 -38.01 -26.68 3.92
CA GLY A 44 -37.31 -27.95 4.17
C GLY A 44 -36.91 -28.72 2.90
N GLU A 45 -37.74 -28.73 1.85
CA GLU A 45 -37.42 -29.38 0.57
C GLU A 45 -36.36 -28.59 -0.20
N LEU A 46 -36.42 -27.26 -0.16
CA LEU A 46 -35.45 -26.36 -0.80
C LEU A 46 -34.08 -26.40 -0.10
N LEU A 47 -34.07 -26.46 1.24
CA LEU A 47 -32.85 -26.71 2.02
C LEU A 47 -32.30 -28.11 1.75
N SER A 48 -33.14 -29.14 1.61
CA SER A 48 -32.68 -30.49 1.25
C SER A 48 -32.14 -30.54 -0.17
N ALA A 49 -32.77 -29.87 -1.14
CA ALA A 49 -32.33 -29.82 -2.53
C ALA A 49 -31.02 -29.05 -2.68
N LEU A 50 -30.84 -27.94 -1.96
CA LEU A 50 -29.58 -27.19 -1.90
C LEU A 50 -28.48 -27.97 -1.16
N TYR A 51 -28.84 -28.78 -0.16
CA TYR A 51 -27.92 -29.69 0.52
C TYR A 51 -27.48 -30.85 -0.40
N TYR A 52 -28.40 -31.38 -1.22
CA TYR A 52 -28.12 -32.41 -2.22
C TYR A 52 -27.34 -31.87 -3.44
N ASP A 53 -27.59 -30.64 -3.90
CA ASP A 53 -26.81 -30.01 -4.98
C ASP A 53 -25.41 -29.54 -4.51
N CYS A 54 -25.25 -29.25 -3.21
CA CYS A 54 -23.93 -29.12 -2.60
C CYS A 54 -23.15 -30.44 -2.52
N GLN A 55 -23.79 -31.60 -2.70
CA GLN A 55 -23.13 -32.90 -2.87
C GLN A 55 -22.90 -33.24 -4.36
N SER A 56 -23.69 -32.69 -5.29
CA SER A 56 -23.52 -32.87 -6.74
C SER A 56 -22.36 -32.01 -7.30
N LEU A 57 -22.10 -30.85 -6.69
CA LEU A 57 -20.76 -30.28 -6.57
C LEU A 57 -20.00 -31.16 -5.57
N LYS A 58 -18.93 -31.87 -5.95
CA LYS A 58 -18.14 -32.68 -5.00
C LYS A 58 -17.47 -31.79 -3.92
N ILE A 59 -18.22 -31.32 -2.95
CA ILE A 59 -17.74 -30.69 -1.73
C ILE A 59 -17.89 -31.75 -0.64
N ASP A 60 -16.93 -32.68 -0.60
CA ASP A 60 -16.81 -33.56 0.55
C ASP A 60 -16.54 -32.69 1.78
N THR A 61 -17.52 -32.58 2.67
CA THR A 61 -17.33 -32.10 4.05
C THR A 61 -16.51 -33.16 4.79
N PRO A 62 -15.35 -32.83 5.37
CA PRO A 62 -14.62 -33.81 6.16
C PRO A 62 -15.40 -34.12 7.44
N VAL A 63 -15.85 -35.37 7.54
CA VAL A 63 -15.99 -36.05 8.84
C VAL A 63 -14.58 -36.13 9.42
N TRP A 64 -14.42 -35.65 10.65
CA TRP A 64 -13.17 -35.75 11.39
C TRP A 64 -13.02 -37.19 11.87
N ASP A 65 -12.49 -38.06 11.02
CA ASP A 65 -12.02 -39.36 11.47
C ASP A 65 -10.63 -39.22 12.08
N GLU A 66 -10.52 -39.75 13.29
CA GLU A 66 -9.30 -39.87 14.06
C GLU A 66 -8.22 -40.65 13.29
N ALA A 67 -6.96 -40.39 13.64
CA ALA A 67 -5.76 -40.87 12.97
C ALA A 67 -5.77 -42.39 12.66
N PRO A 68 -5.31 -42.82 11.48
CA PRO A 68 -5.16 -44.24 11.18
C PRO A 68 -3.92 -44.83 11.86
N SER A 69 -4.14 -45.81 12.73
CA SER A 69 -3.12 -46.76 13.15
C SER A 69 -2.80 -47.75 12.02
N THR A 70 -1.51 -48.00 11.86
CA THR A 70 -0.79 -49.00 11.04
C THR A 70 -1.55 -50.17 10.39
N SER A 71 -1.23 -50.38 9.11
CA SER A 71 -1.61 -51.48 8.22
C SER A 71 -1.27 -52.90 8.70
N SER A 72 -2.17 -53.87 8.45
CA SER A 72 -1.81 -55.16 7.84
C SER A 72 -3.05 -55.94 7.30
N GLY A 73 -2.92 -56.52 6.11
CA GLY A 73 -3.43 -57.87 5.80
C GLY A 73 -4.85 -58.11 5.25
N GLN A 74 -4.94 -58.30 3.92
CA GLN A 74 -5.71 -59.33 3.19
C GLN A 74 -7.26 -59.31 3.02
N ARG A 75 -7.64 -59.20 1.72
CA ARG A 75 -8.66 -59.94 0.92
C ARG A 75 -9.93 -60.53 1.59
N GLY A 76 -11.10 -60.15 1.04
CA GLY A 76 -12.12 -61.11 0.57
C GLY A 76 -13.54 -61.05 1.19
N LEU A 77 -14.52 -60.75 0.34
CA LEU A 77 -15.92 -61.28 0.26
C LEU A 77 -16.89 -61.29 1.47
N ALA A 78 -18.09 -60.75 1.19
CA ALA A 78 -19.44 -61.16 1.63
C ALA A 78 -19.96 -60.83 3.07
N SER A 79 -21.23 -60.41 3.10
CA SER A 79 -22.15 -60.18 4.24
C SER A 79 -22.54 -61.49 4.99
N PRO A 80 -23.49 -61.52 5.97
CA PRO A 80 -23.79 -60.67 7.15
C PRO A 80 -23.94 -61.51 8.46
N GLU A 81 -24.36 -60.85 9.57
CA GLU A 81 -25.07 -61.40 10.77
C GLU A 81 -24.32 -61.72 12.11
N LYS A 82 -24.87 -61.10 13.18
CA LYS A 82 -25.25 -61.60 14.53
C LYS A 82 -24.23 -61.93 15.66
N HIS A 83 -24.56 -61.34 16.83
CA HIS A 83 -24.54 -61.83 18.22
C HIS A 83 -23.21 -62.31 18.85
N VAL A 84 -22.65 -61.62 19.87
CA VAL A 84 -22.94 -61.63 21.34
C VAL A 84 -21.90 -62.46 22.12
N ASP A 85 -21.57 -61.95 23.32
CA ASP A 85 -20.89 -62.56 24.48
C ASP A 85 -19.36 -62.66 24.46
N GLN A 86 -18.64 -62.65 25.58
CA GLN A 86 -18.74 -62.12 26.95
C GLN A 86 -17.55 -62.77 27.70
N ARG A 87 -16.94 -62.05 28.66
CA ARG A 87 -16.05 -62.55 29.75
C ARG A 87 -14.66 -63.03 29.30
N GLY A 88 -13.59 -62.93 30.09
CA GLY A 88 -13.34 -62.44 31.45
C GLY A 88 -11.81 -62.39 31.64
N VAL A 89 -11.26 -61.35 32.26
CA VAL A 89 -10.80 -61.33 33.67
C VAL A 89 -9.74 -62.40 33.99
N TYR A 90 -8.51 -61.97 34.27
CA TYR A 90 -7.84 -62.23 35.55
C TYR A 90 -6.70 -61.22 35.80
N SER A 91 -6.70 -60.71 37.03
CA SER A 91 -5.85 -59.68 37.64
C SER A 91 -4.63 -60.25 38.36
N MET A 92 -3.68 -59.37 38.68
CA MET A 92 -2.88 -59.26 39.92
C MET A 92 -1.84 -58.15 39.67
N ASP A 93 -2.06 -56.92 40.13
CA ASP A 93 -1.79 -56.36 41.48
C ASP A 93 -0.29 -56.23 41.79
N ILE A 94 0.29 -55.15 42.34
CA ILE A 94 -0.06 -53.78 42.80
C ILE A 94 1.34 -53.13 43.12
N ASP A 95 1.67 -51.89 42.74
CA ASP A 95 1.76 -50.67 43.59
C ASP A 95 2.62 -49.61 42.84
N GLN A 96 2.60 -48.30 43.10
CA GLN A 96 1.58 -47.23 43.12
C GLN A 96 2.37 -45.90 43.25
N GLY A 97 1.79 -44.78 42.78
CA GLY A 97 2.31 -43.41 42.90
C GLY A 97 2.14 -42.57 41.62
N GLU A 98 0.92 -42.44 41.07
CA GLU A 98 -0.08 -41.36 41.29
C GLU A 98 0.25 -39.99 40.68
N PHE A 99 -0.46 -39.68 39.58
CA PHE A 99 -0.80 -38.36 39.07
C PHE A 99 -2.29 -38.44 38.67
N ASP A 100 -3.15 -37.67 39.32
CA ASP A 100 -4.61 -37.74 39.23
C ASP A 100 -5.17 -37.13 37.93
N ASP A 101 -5.97 -37.94 37.22
CA ASP A 101 -6.93 -37.54 36.20
C ASP A 101 -8.31 -37.32 36.85
N PHE A 102 -8.90 -36.14 36.66
CA PHE A 102 -10.24 -35.83 37.16
C PHE A 102 -11.34 -36.40 36.24
N VAL A 103 -11.93 -37.48 36.74
CA VAL A 103 -13.33 -37.96 36.66
C VAL A 103 -14.32 -37.08 35.89
N THR A 104 -14.95 -37.69 34.88
CA THR A 104 -16.26 -37.32 34.32
C THR A 104 -17.39 -37.83 35.22
N PRO A 105 -18.33 -36.98 35.69
CA PRO A 105 -19.60 -37.45 36.19
C PRO A 105 -20.61 -37.55 35.04
N THR A 106 -21.23 -38.72 34.93
CA THR A 106 -22.51 -38.89 34.24
C THR A 106 -23.62 -38.43 35.18
N CYS A 107 -24.60 -37.69 34.67
CA CYS A 107 -25.91 -37.57 35.30
C CYS A 107 -26.99 -37.45 34.22
N ASN A 108 -27.88 -38.45 34.19
CA ASN A 108 -29.20 -38.38 33.60
C ASN A 108 -30.09 -37.58 34.56
N GLU A 109 -30.60 -36.42 34.16
CA GLU A 109 -31.86 -35.90 34.70
C GLU A 109 -32.63 -35.16 33.60
N THR A 110 -33.83 -35.66 33.34
CA THR A 110 -34.90 -34.98 32.60
C THR A 110 -35.38 -33.76 33.40
N MET A 111 -35.37 -32.57 32.80
CA MET A 111 -36.08 -31.40 33.32
C MET A 111 -36.92 -30.71 32.24
N ASN A 112 -37.92 -30.00 32.74
CA ASN A 112 -39.28 -29.83 32.25
C ASN A 112 -39.44 -28.59 31.34
N THR A 113 -40.51 -28.57 30.53
CA THR A 113 -40.86 -27.56 29.51
C THR A 113 -41.43 -26.24 30.05
N ALA A 114 -40.97 -25.72 31.19
CA ALA A 114 -41.42 -24.42 31.70
C ALA A 114 -40.40 -23.81 32.68
N GLU A 115 -39.40 -23.08 32.17
CA GLU A 115 -38.64 -22.01 32.88
C GLU A 115 -37.50 -21.42 32.01
N LEU A 116 -37.83 -20.93 30.81
CA LEU A 116 -36.95 -20.05 30.03
C LEU A 116 -37.76 -18.87 29.46
N GLN A 117 -38.23 -18.03 30.37
CA GLN A 117 -38.71 -16.68 30.10
C GLN A 117 -38.12 -15.73 31.15
N SER A 118 -36.86 -15.32 30.96
CA SER A 118 -36.37 -14.03 31.46
C SER A 118 -34.95 -13.76 30.97
N GLU A 119 -34.73 -12.52 30.52
CA GLU A 119 -33.44 -11.84 30.34
C GLU A 119 -32.67 -11.99 29.03
N TRP A 120 -33.26 -11.49 27.93
CA TRP A 120 -32.50 -10.78 26.87
C TRP A 120 -33.31 -9.54 26.44
N LYS A 121 -32.99 -8.38 27.04
CA LYS A 121 -33.39 -7.06 26.52
C LYS A 121 -32.31 -6.61 25.53
N ILE A 122 -32.69 -6.40 24.28
CA ILE A 122 -31.88 -5.72 23.28
C ILE A 122 -32.49 -4.34 23.07
N ASP A 123 -31.69 -3.31 23.34
CA ASP A 123 -32.04 -1.91 23.17
C ASP A 123 -32.22 -1.55 21.68
N THR A 124 -33.37 -0.95 21.38
CA THR A 124 -33.72 -0.33 20.09
C THR A 124 -33.17 1.11 20.03
N PRO A 125 -32.58 1.57 18.91
CA PRO A 125 -32.23 2.97 18.74
C PRO A 125 -33.48 3.84 18.53
N VAL A 126 -33.65 4.82 19.42
CA VAL A 126 -34.64 5.90 19.36
C VAL A 126 -34.10 7.01 18.45
N TRP A 127 -34.92 7.47 17.50
CA TRP A 127 -34.69 8.70 16.74
C TRP A 127 -35.57 9.78 17.34
N ASP A 128 -34.98 10.75 18.05
CA ASP A 128 -35.72 11.87 18.64
C ASP A 128 -35.87 13.03 17.63
N GLU A 129 -37.11 13.47 17.48
CA GLU A 129 -37.55 14.57 16.63
C GLU A 129 -37.28 15.94 17.29
N ALA A 130 -36.82 16.92 16.51
CA ALA A 130 -36.61 18.29 16.96
C ALA A 130 -37.82 19.20 16.62
N PRO A 131 -38.21 20.15 17.48
CA PRO A 131 -39.43 20.93 17.33
C PRO A 131 -39.31 22.15 16.40
N SER A 132 -40.43 22.47 15.75
CA SER A 132 -40.66 23.56 14.80
C SER A 132 -41.03 24.90 15.45
N THR A 133 -40.53 26.02 14.92
CA THR A 133 -41.25 27.33 14.96
C THR A 133 -41.01 28.20 13.71
N SER A 134 -42.02 28.24 12.85
CA SER A 134 -42.71 29.39 12.22
C SER A 134 -42.00 30.51 11.41
N SER A 135 -42.44 30.61 10.15
CA SER A 135 -42.83 31.81 9.35
C SER A 135 -41.72 32.71 8.76
N GLY A 136 -41.79 33.23 7.52
CA GLY A 136 -42.92 33.32 6.59
C GLY A 136 -42.53 33.71 5.16
N TYR A 137 -43.52 33.60 4.27
CA TYR A 137 -43.49 33.84 2.82
C TYR A 137 -43.33 35.31 2.40
N ARG A 138 -42.69 35.55 1.24
CA ARG A 138 -43.25 36.17 0.02
C ARG A 138 -42.19 36.28 -1.09
N GLY A 139 -42.47 35.77 -2.30
CA GLY A 139 -41.83 36.26 -3.54
C GLY A 139 -42.63 37.43 -4.14
N PRO A 140 -42.50 37.78 -5.43
CA PRO A 140 -41.34 37.77 -6.35
C PRO A 140 -41.09 39.16 -7.00
N ALA A 141 -39.92 39.42 -7.60
CA ALA A 141 -39.70 40.31 -8.78
C ALA A 141 -38.21 40.62 -9.04
N SER A 142 -37.77 40.51 -10.29
CA SER A 142 -36.58 41.15 -10.91
C SER A 142 -36.81 42.67 -11.14
N PRO A 143 -35.86 43.50 -11.66
CA PRO A 143 -34.40 43.39 -11.92
C PRO A 143 -33.55 44.58 -11.37
N GLU A 144 -32.21 44.46 -11.48
CA GLU A 144 -31.15 45.52 -11.52
C GLU A 144 -30.95 46.57 -10.39
N ARG A 145 -29.81 46.47 -9.68
CA ARG A 145 -28.85 47.58 -9.41
C ARG A 145 -27.56 47.07 -8.74
N SER A 146 -26.40 47.33 -9.36
CA SER A 146 -25.08 47.00 -8.82
C SER A 146 -24.66 48.01 -7.73
N GLN A 147 -24.83 47.64 -6.47
CA GLN A 147 -24.40 48.46 -5.33
C GLN A 147 -22.86 48.50 -5.24
N HIS A 148 -22.29 49.70 -5.39
CA HIS A 148 -20.85 49.95 -5.19
C HIS A 148 -20.57 50.29 -3.72
N PHE A 149 -19.44 49.84 -3.19
CA PHE A 149 -18.98 50.08 -1.82
C PHE A 149 -18.04 51.28 -1.78
N VAL A 150 -18.43 52.36 -1.13
CA VAL A 150 -17.68 53.63 -1.11
C VAL A 150 -16.83 53.73 0.15
N CYS A 151 -15.58 54.16 0.00
CA CYS A 151 -14.67 54.42 1.11
C CYS A 151 -15.12 55.65 1.90
N PRO A 152 -15.39 55.54 3.21
CA PRO A 152 -15.85 56.68 4.01
C PRO A 152 -14.75 57.74 4.23
N THR A 153 -13.47 57.42 4.02
CA THR A 153 -12.34 58.32 4.29
C THR A 153 -11.88 59.11 3.07
N CYS A 154 -12.04 58.58 1.84
CA CYS A 154 -11.62 59.28 0.62
C CYS A 154 -12.61 59.18 -0.54
N SER A 155 -13.82 58.69 -0.26
CA SER A 155 -14.98 58.67 -1.16
C SER A 155 -14.81 57.88 -2.48
N LYS A 156 -13.78 57.04 -2.59
CA LYS A 156 -13.58 56.15 -3.75
C LYS A 156 -14.56 54.96 -3.69
N SER A 157 -15.22 54.65 -4.81
CA SER A 157 -16.15 53.53 -4.91
C SER A 157 -15.46 52.26 -5.43
N PHE A 158 -15.88 51.11 -4.93
CA PHE A 158 -15.33 49.81 -5.26
C PHE A 158 -16.47 48.83 -5.54
N ALA A 159 -16.34 48.03 -6.60
CA ALA A 159 -17.38 47.08 -7.01
C ALA A 159 -17.64 45.96 -5.99
N TRP A 160 -16.67 45.65 -5.12
CA TRP A 160 -16.78 44.57 -4.14
C TRP A 160 -16.27 44.99 -2.75
N LYS A 161 -16.95 44.52 -1.70
CA LYS A 161 -16.62 44.79 -0.29
C LYS A 161 -15.18 44.41 0.06
N LYS A 162 -14.64 43.30 -0.48
CA LYS A 162 -13.24 42.88 -0.28
C LYS A 162 -12.23 43.92 -0.76
N SER A 163 -12.54 44.62 -1.85
CA SER A 163 -11.68 45.65 -2.43
C SER A 163 -11.71 46.93 -1.59
N LEU A 164 -12.88 47.29 -1.05
CA LEU A 164 -12.99 48.39 -0.08
C LEU A 164 -12.22 48.08 1.20
N VAL A 165 -12.38 46.88 1.78
CA VAL A 165 -11.65 46.48 3.01
C VAL A 165 -10.14 46.51 2.80
N MET A 166 -9.63 46.07 1.65
CA MET A 166 -8.20 46.17 1.33
C MET A 166 -7.75 47.62 1.15
N HIS A 167 -8.59 48.47 0.57
CA HIS A 167 -8.31 49.90 0.44
C HIS A 167 -8.28 50.60 1.81
N MET A 168 -9.15 50.22 2.75
CA MET A 168 -9.19 50.80 4.10
C MET A 168 -7.88 50.59 4.88
N LYS A 169 -7.12 49.53 4.58
CA LYS A 169 -5.80 49.28 5.19
C LYS A 169 -4.74 50.34 4.88
N ILE A 170 -4.96 51.13 3.83
CA ILE A 170 -4.10 52.27 3.50
C ILE A 170 -4.33 53.43 4.48
N HIS A 171 -5.56 53.62 4.94
CA HIS A 171 -5.91 54.65 5.92
C HIS A 171 -5.54 54.26 7.35
N THR A 172 -5.54 52.96 7.68
CA THR A 172 -5.18 52.46 9.02
C THR A 172 -3.68 52.27 9.23
N GLY A 173 -2.86 52.34 8.17
CA GLY A 173 -1.41 52.26 8.27
C GLY A 173 -0.84 50.90 8.68
N GLU A 174 -1.65 49.84 8.73
CA GLU A 174 -1.21 48.48 9.06
C GLU A 174 -0.25 47.93 7.98
N LYS A 175 1.03 47.75 8.34
CA LYS A 175 2.09 47.21 7.48
C LYS A 175 2.30 45.73 7.81
N LEU A 176 1.92 44.84 6.89
CA LEU A 176 1.94 43.38 7.13
C LEU A 176 3.10 42.64 6.45
N PHE A 177 3.75 43.24 5.45
CA PHE A 177 4.72 42.54 4.61
C PHE A 177 6.05 43.28 4.55
N THR A 178 7.07 42.74 5.20
CA THR A 178 8.41 43.34 5.30
C THR A 178 9.40 42.59 4.43
N CYS A 179 10.22 43.32 3.67
CA CYS A 179 11.29 42.73 2.88
C CYS A 179 12.43 42.26 3.79
N GLU A 180 12.71 40.97 3.83
CA GLU A 180 13.75 40.42 4.72
C GLU A 180 15.17 40.88 4.34
N ILE A 181 15.37 41.35 3.10
CA ILE A 181 16.69 41.77 2.59
C ILE A 181 17.02 43.22 2.96
N CYS A 182 16.05 44.13 2.95
CA CYS A 182 16.30 45.55 3.27
C CYS A 182 15.37 46.15 4.34
N GLN A 183 14.52 45.33 4.94
CA GLN A 183 13.59 45.64 6.02
C GLN A 183 12.55 46.73 5.70
N LYS A 184 12.32 47.05 4.43
CA LYS A 184 11.23 47.95 4.00
C LYS A 184 9.88 47.24 4.03
N SER A 185 8.87 47.91 4.57
CA SER A 185 7.53 47.35 4.81
C SER A 185 6.48 47.88 3.83
N PHE A 186 5.59 47.00 3.37
CA PHE A 186 4.57 47.24 2.37
C PHE A 186 3.18 46.79 2.88
N GLY A 187 2.13 47.52 2.50
CA GLY A 187 0.74 47.20 2.88
C GLY A 187 0.10 46.08 2.06
N ARG A 188 0.75 45.62 0.97
CA ARG A 188 0.27 44.52 0.13
C ARG A 188 1.41 43.64 -0.38
N ASN A 189 1.16 42.33 -0.47
CA ASN A 189 2.16 41.33 -0.88
C ASN A 189 2.60 41.50 -2.36
N ASP A 190 1.73 41.95 -3.25
CA ASP A 190 2.09 42.22 -4.66
C ASP A 190 3.10 43.38 -4.79
N HIS A 191 3.06 44.36 -3.88
CA HIS A 191 4.06 45.42 -3.81
C HIS A 191 5.38 44.96 -3.20
N LEU A 192 5.35 44.11 -2.16
CA LEU A 192 6.56 43.44 -1.67
C LEU A 192 7.19 42.60 -2.80
N ASN A 193 6.42 41.78 -3.51
CA ASN A 193 6.90 40.98 -4.64
C ASN A 193 7.46 41.83 -5.78
N ARG A 194 6.90 43.03 -6.04
CA ARG A 194 7.51 43.98 -6.99
C ARG A 194 8.80 44.58 -6.45
N HIS A 195 8.88 44.90 -5.16
CA HIS A 195 10.09 45.38 -4.52
C HIS A 195 11.19 44.30 -4.48
N MET A 196 10.84 43.03 -4.27
CA MET A 196 11.77 41.89 -4.35
C MET A 196 12.41 41.76 -5.73
N ARG A 197 11.79 42.27 -6.81
CA ARG A 197 12.41 42.34 -8.14
C ARG A 197 13.61 43.28 -8.22
N ILE A 198 13.73 44.23 -7.30
CA ILE A 198 14.92 45.08 -7.18
C ILE A 198 16.08 44.22 -6.66
N HIS A 199 15.82 43.34 -5.69
CA HIS A 199 16.79 42.32 -5.24
C HIS A 199 17.06 41.26 -6.33
N SER A 200 16.07 40.95 -7.19
CA SER A 200 16.25 40.06 -8.35
C SER A 200 17.08 40.65 -9.49
N SER A 201 17.52 41.91 -9.41
CA SER A 201 18.51 42.50 -10.33
C SER A 201 19.94 42.49 -9.76
N GLU A 202 20.11 42.02 -8.51
CA GLU A 202 21.40 41.75 -7.87
C GLU A 202 21.75 40.25 -7.86
N ILE A 203 20.96 39.43 -8.56
CA ILE A 203 21.28 38.06 -8.94
C ILE A 203 21.20 37.99 -10.46
N CYS A 204 22.33 38.21 -11.13
CA CYS A 204 22.44 37.91 -12.55
C CYS A 204 22.78 36.42 -12.70
N ASP A 205 21.86 35.66 -13.29
CA ASP A 205 22.22 34.73 -14.36
C ASP A 205 21.24 35.00 -15.52
N GLU A 206 21.77 35.15 -16.72
CA GLU A 206 21.03 35.63 -17.89
C GLU A 206 20.03 34.56 -18.38
N THR A 207 18.73 34.78 -18.22
CA THR A 207 17.73 34.93 -19.31
C THR A 207 16.26 34.78 -18.85
N ILE A 208 15.41 35.63 -19.45
CA ILE A 208 13.94 35.65 -19.57
C ILE A 208 13.12 36.45 -18.53
N ALA A 209 12.70 37.65 -18.98
CA ALA A 209 11.62 38.48 -18.42
C ALA A 209 10.24 38.10 -19.02
N PRO A 210 9.11 38.25 -18.29
CA PRO A 210 7.76 38.02 -18.84
C PRO A 210 7.11 39.27 -19.46
N LYS A 211 6.31 38.98 -20.50
CA LYS A 211 5.48 39.82 -21.37
C LYS A 211 4.59 40.86 -20.66
N ALA A 212 4.87 42.14 -20.92
CA ALA A 212 3.86 43.19 -21.04
C ALA A 212 4.44 44.29 -21.95
N ASN A 213 4.33 44.10 -23.28
CA ASN A 213 4.39 45.11 -24.35
C ASN A 213 4.51 44.43 -25.73
N LEU A 214 3.52 43.63 -26.13
CA LEU A 214 3.46 43.04 -27.48
C LEU A 214 2.07 43.28 -28.08
N ASN A 215 1.73 44.55 -28.30
CA ASN A 215 0.66 44.93 -29.23
C ASN A 215 1.05 46.13 -30.12
N GLN A 216 2.34 46.49 -30.19
CA GLN A 216 2.80 47.60 -31.03
C GLN A 216 4.28 47.42 -31.45
N ASP A 217 4.64 46.27 -32.02
CA ASP A 217 5.96 46.11 -32.69
C ASP A 217 5.92 45.00 -33.78
N MET A 218 4.79 44.88 -34.48
CA MET A 218 4.71 44.18 -35.77
C MET A 218 4.43 45.13 -36.94
N GLU A 219 4.73 46.42 -36.80
CA GLU A 219 4.68 47.41 -37.88
C GLU A 219 5.76 48.49 -37.74
N THR A 220 7.05 48.13 -37.71
CA THR A 220 8.15 49.12 -37.75
C THR A 220 9.44 48.54 -38.36
N HIS A 221 9.33 47.78 -39.45
CA HIS A 221 10.44 47.67 -40.41
C HIS A 221 10.31 48.75 -41.49
N SER A 222 10.60 50.01 -41.14
CA SER A 222 11.18 51.01 -42.06
C SER A 222 11.57 52.35 -41.36
N LYS A 223 12.90 52.60 -41.20
CA LYS A 223 13.64 53.89 -40.98
C LYS A 223 13.24 54.72 -39.70
N LYS A 224 14.09 55.33 -38.85
CA LYS A 224 15.43 55.98 -38.91
C LYS A 224 15.98 56.13 -37.45
N ASN A 225 17.30 56.15 -37.21
CA ASN A 225 17.91 56.41 -35.88
C ASN A 225 18.11 57.93 -35.67
N ASP A 226 17.55 58.52 -34.60
CA ASP A 226 17.46 59.98 -34.44
C ASP A 226 18.24 60.59 -33.25
N PHE A 227 18.94 59.81 -32.41
CA PHE A 227 19.67 60.35 -31.23
C PHE A 227 21.16 60.01 -31.25
N GLU A 228 22.01 60.95 -31.66
CA GLU A 228 23.46 60.79 -31.70
C GLU A 228 24.14 61.26 -30.41
N CYS A 229 25.24 60.61 -30.01
CA CYS A 229 26.11 61.09 -28.95
C CYS A 229 27.12 62.10 -29.50
N ASP A 230 27.01 63.33 -29.03
CA ASP A 230 27.84 64.47 -29.43
C ASP A 230 29.35 64.31 -29.10
N ILE A 231 29.73 63.30 -28.30
CA ILE A 231 31.11 63.05 -27.86
C ILE A 231 31.78 61.91 -28.64
N CYS A 232 31.03 60.89 -29.08
CA CYS A 232 31.61 59.71 -29.73
C CYS A 232 30.83 59.18 -30.95
N THR A 233 29.91 59.99 -31.48
CA THR A 233 29.13 59.79 -32.73
C THR A 233 28.32 58.48 -32.82
N GLU A 234 28.14 57.76 -31.72
CA GLU A 234 27.22 56.62 -31.67
C GLU A 234 25.76 57.08 -31.72
N THR A 235 24.94 56.43 -32.56
CA THR A 235 23.50 56.73 -32.68
C THR A 235 22.65 55.70 -31.96
N PHE A 236 21.62 56.20 -31.28
CA PHE A 236 20.70 55.44 -30.45
C PHE A 236 19.28 55.61 -30.95
N SER A 237 18.49 54.55 -30.86
CA SER A 237 17.07 54.58 -31.22
C SER A 237 16.18 55.19 -30.13
N ARG A 238 16.73 55.46 -28.93
CA ARG A 238 15.99 55.99 -27.76
C ARG A 238 16.88 56.90 -26.90
N ASN A 239 16.31 58.00 -26.40
CA ASN A 239 17.00 59.03 -25.60
C ASN A 239 17.46 58.55 -24.21
N ASP A 240 16.73 57.62 -23.57
CA ASP A 240 17.10 57.04 -22.27
C ASP A 240 18.46 56.30 -22.32
N SER A 241 18.77 55.71 -23.46
CA SER A 241 19.99 54.96 -23.72
C SER A 241 21.17 55.91 -23.96
N LEU A 242 20.95 57.02 -24.67
CA LEU A 242 21.93 58.10 -24.82
C LEU A 242 22.27 58.73 -23.46
N ILE A 243 21.28 59.06 -22.62
CA ILE A 243 21.52 59.67 -21.30
C ILE A 243 22.36 58.76 -20.38
N ARG A 244 22.19 57.44 -20.49
CA ARG A 244 23.00 56.46 -19.74
C ARG A 244 24.42 56.35 -20.29
N HIS A 245 24.57 56.35 -21.61
CA HIS A 245 25.88 56.42 -22.25
C HIS A 245 26.63 57.69 -21.83
N MET A 246 25.96 58.85 -21.75
CA MET A 246 26.60 60.11 -21.36
C MET A 246 27.24 60.08 -19.97
N LYS A 247 26.81 59.19 -19.07
CA LYS A 247 27.38 59.04 -17.72
C LYS A 247 28.71 58.27 -17.67
N THR A 248 29.15 57.65 -18.76
CA THR A 248 30.46 56.99 -18.82
C THR A 248 31.60 57.98 -19.08
N HIS A 249 31.28 59.23 -19.41
CA HIS A 249 32.27 60.28 -19.70
C HIS A 249 32.75 61.05 -18.45
N SER A 250 32.29 60.75 -17.23
CA SER A 250 32.76 61.43 -15.99
C SER A 250 33.52 60.48 -15.03
N LYS A 251 34.67 60.92 -14.51
CA LYS A 251 35.65 60.14 -13.72
C LYS A 251 35.72 60.57 -12.25
N GLU A 252 35.19 59.77 -11.32
CA GLU A 252 35.65 59.70 -9.91
C GLU A 252 35.46 58.26 -9.35
N ASN A 253 36.53 57.61 -8.84
CA ASN A 253 36.50 56.24 -8.26
C ASN A 253 37.10 56.20 -6.83
N ASN A 254 36.35 55.67 -5.85
CA ASN A 254 36.64 55.83 -4.41
C ASN A 254 37.12 54.56 -3.63
N PHE A 255 37.23 53.37 -4.23
CA PHE A 255 37.66 52.14 -3.53
C PHE A 255 38.79 51.41 -4.26
N LYS A 256 40.05 51.58 -3.84
CA LYS A 256 41.22 50.94 -4.46
C LYS A 256 41.61 49.64 -3.78
N CYS A 257 42.02 48.66 -4.59
CA CYS A 257 42.62 47.41 -4.13
C CYS A 257 44.09 47.61 -3.77
N ASN A 258 44.52 46.98 -2.68
CA ASN A 258 45.90 47.01 -2.19
C ASN A 258 46.74 45.78 -2.62
N ILE A 259 46.14 44.82 -3.34
CA ILE A 259 46.81 43.63 -3.89
C ILE A 259 47.03 43.77 -5.41
N CYS A 260 46.21 44.57 -6.11
CA CYS A 260 46.42 44.96 -7.50
C CYS A 260 45.91 46.38 -7.77
N ASP A 261 46.38 47.04 -8.83
CA ASP A 261 46.12 48.47 -9.10
C ASP A 261 44.68 48.83 -9.53
N ARG A 262 43.69 47.97 -9.28
CA ARG A 262 42.30 48.20 -9.67
C ARG A 262 41.55 49.07 -8.67
N SER A 263 40.82 50.05 -9.19
CA SER A 263 40.05 51.04 -8.45
C SER A 263 38.57 50.97 -8.83
N PHE A 264 37.69 50.90 -7.85
CA PHE A 264 36.26 50.64 -8.01
C PHE A 264 35.41 51.79 -7.47
N GLN A 265 34.29 52.10 -8.13
CA GLN A 265 33.37 53.16 -7.68
C GLN A 265 32.45 52.75 -6.53
N ARG A 266 32.22 51.44 -6.33
CA ARG A 266 31.24 50.91 -5.37
C ARG A 266 31.85 49.82 -4.50
N LYS A 267 31.52 49.87 -3.20
CA LYS A 267 32.07 48.99 -2.14
C LYS A 267 31.82 47.50 -2.38
N HIS A 268 30.67 47.11 -2.96
CA HIS A 268 30.37 45.69 -3.20
C HIS A 268 31.22 45.09 -4.34
N CYS A 269 31.57 45.87 -5.36
CA CYS A 269 32.46 45.42 -6.44
C CYS A 269 33.88 45.18 -5.92
N PHE A 270 34.33 46.01 -4.97
CA PHE A 270 35.59 45.82 -4.27
C PHE A 270 35.58 44.56 -3.38
N ALA A 271 34.48 44.31 -2.65
CA ALA A 271 34.34 43.13 -1.79
C ALA A 271 34.35 41.80 -2.58
N MET A 272 33.66 41.74 -3.73
CA MET A 272 33.70 40.57 -4.62
C MET A 272 35.08 40.33 -5.23
N HIS A 273 35.84 41.41 -5.51
CA HIS A 273 37.20 41.29 -5.99
C HIS A 273 38.14 40.68 -4.93
N MET A 274 37.98 41.06 -3.65
CA MET A 274 38.77 40.53 -2.53
C MET A 274 38.54 39.03 -2.27
N GLN A 275 37.34 38.51 -2.51
CA GLN A 275 37.06 37.07 -2.38
C GLN A 275 37.79 36.20 -3.41
N LYS A 276 38.25 36.75 -4.54
CA LYS A 276 39.05 36.00 -5.53
C LYS A 276 40.48 35.70 -5.06
N HIS A 277 40.91 36.25 -3.92
CA HIS A 277 42.24 36.08 -3.36
C HIS A 277 42.36 34.98 -2.27
N GLN A 278 41.29 34.24 -1.90
CA GLN A 278 41.31 33.24 -0.81
C GLN A 278 41.03 31.77 -1.27
N GLU A 279 42.13 31.03 -1.53
CA GLU A 279 42.47 29.57 -1.48
C GLU A 279 41.71 28.40 -2.16
N LYS A 280 42.36 27.77 -3.17
CA LYS A 280 42.95 26.38 -3.18
C LYS A 280 43.80 26.19 -4.47
N LYS A 281 45.06 25.73 -4.35
CA LYS A 281 46.00 25.55 -5.49
C LYS A 281 46.12 24.06 -5.89
N TYR A 282 46.08 23.79 -7.20
CA TYR A 282 46.25 22.49 -7.85
C TYR A 282 47.57 22.51 -8.64
N ASP A 283 48.58 21.82 -8.14
CA ASP A 283 49.92 21.87 -8.73
C ASP A 283 50.09 20.86 -9.86
N CYS A 284 50.76 21.27 -10.93
CA CYS A 284 51.18 20.36 -11.98
C CYS A 284 52.34 19.48 -11.48
N LYS A 285 52.26 18.16 -11.66
CA LYS A 285 53.29 17.24 -11.16
C LYS A 285 54.57 17.18 -12.03
N LYS A 286 54.62 17.92 -13.14
CA LYS A 286 55.73 17.96 -14.09
C LYS A 286 56.38 19.34 -14.24
N CYS A 287 55.75 20.40 -13.72
CA CYS A 287 56.32 21.73 -13.66
C CYS A 287 55.78 22.48 -12.44
N ASP A 288 56.50 23.49 -11.97
CA ASP A 288 56.17 24.20 -10.72
C ASP A 288 54.99 25.18 -10.83
N ARG A 289 54.05 24.93 -11.76
CA ARG A 289 52.86 25.76 -11.97
C ARG A 289 51.69 25.26 -11.14
N SER A 290 51.14 26.16 -10.34
CA SER A 290 49.95 25.97 -9.52
C SER A 290 48.72 26.63 -10.15
N PHE A 291 47.57 25.95 -10.12
CA PHE A 291 46.33 26.44 -10.72
C PHE A 291 45.23 26.53 -9.67
N ILE A 292 44.38 27.55 -9.74
CA ILE A 292 43.32 27.78 -8.76
C ILE A 292 42.10 26.84 -8.92
N SER A 293 42.08 25.97 -9.95
CA SER A 293 41.03 24.99 -10.17
C SER A 293 41.53 23.78 -10.98
N LEU A 294 40.95 22.60 -10.75
CA LEU A 294 41.28 21.37 -11.46
C LEU A 294 41.02 21.44 -12.98
N HIS A 295 40.05 22.25 -13.42
CA HIS A 295 39.76 22.46 -14.84
C HIS A 295 40.94 23.12 -15.56
N HIS A 296 41.50 24.19 -14.98
CA HIS A 296 42.66 24.89 -15.51
C HIS A 296 43.93 24.02 -15.46
N LEU A 297 44.11 23.19 -14.43
CA LEU A 297 45.19 22.20 -14.40
C LEU A 297 45.05 21.19 -15.55
N ASN A 298 43.84 20.67 -15.78
CA ASN A 298 43.60 19.68 -16.85
C ASN A 298 43.75 20.27 -18.25
N GLN A 299 43.41 21.55 -18.46
CA GLN A 299 43.73 22.26 -19.70
C GLN A 299 45.24 22.43 -19.88
N HIS A 300 45.97 22.84 -18.83
CA HIS A 300 47.42 22.95 -18.89
C HIS A 300 48.10 21.61 -19.17
N VAL A 301 47.70 20.52 -18.49
CA VAL A 301 48.25 19.18 -18.74
C VAL A 301 47.98 18.74 -20.18
N ARG A 302 46.78 18.97 -20.72
CA ARG A 302 46.49 18.65 -22.14
C ARG A 302 47.29 19.47 -23.14
N ALA A 303 47.57 20.73 -22.83
CA ALA A 303 48.27 21.64 -23.73
C ALA A 303 49.80 21.54 -23.64
N SER A 304 50.34 21.23 -22.46
CA SER A 304 51.79 21.30 -22.18
C SER A 304 52.42 19.96 -21.80
N HIS A 305 51.62 18.95 -21.43
CA HIS A 305 52.05 17.59 -21.06
C HIS A 305 51.12 16.51 -21.69
N PRO A 306 50.95 16.50 -23.02
CA PRO A 306 49.98 15.64 -23.72
C PRO A 306 50.23 14.13 -23.54
N GLU A 307 51.39 13.72 -23.04
CA GLU A 307 51.75 12.36 -22.68
C GLU A 307 51.04 11.83 -21.41
N ILE A 308 50.41 12.69 -20.61
CA ILE A 308 49.73 12.29 -19.37
C ILE A 308 48.28 11.86 -19.67
N LYS A 309 47.99 10.55 -19.55
CA LYS A 309 46.62 10.03 -19.53
C LYS A 309 45.93 10.39 -18.21
N LEU A 310 44.90 11.24 -18.27
CA LEU A 310 44.04 11.60 -17.14
C LEU A 310 43.30 10.35 -16.61
N THR A 311 43.54 9.96 -15.36
CA THR A 311 42.91 8.80 -14.71
C THR A 311 41.47 9.12 -14.30
N SER A 312 40.49 8.42 -14.86
CA SER A 312 39.12 8.38 -14.31
C SER A 312 39.09 7.53 -13.03
N VAL A 313 38.39 8.03 -12.02
CA VAL A 313 38.18 7.34 -10.74
C VAL A 313 37.41 6.03 -11.00
N LYS A 314 38.03 4.91 -10.66
CA LYS A 314 37.36 3.60 -10.55
C LYS A 314 36.31 3.68 -9.44
N ARG A 315 35.02 3.51 -9.77
CA ARG A 315 33.99 3.09 -8.79
C ARG A 315 34.03 1.57 -8.70
N GLY A 316 34.07 1.07 -7.46
CA GLY A 316 34.17 -0.33 -7.13
C GLY A 316 32.97 -1.14 -7.64
N THR A 317 33.28 -2.32 -8.14
CA THR A 317 32.33 -3.38 -8.47
C THR A 317 31.71 -3.92 -7.18
N ALA A 318 30.39 -3.89 -7.07
CA ALA A 318 29.64 -4.75 -6.16
C ALA A 318 29.09 -5.91 -7.01
N SER A 319 29.63 -7.11 -6.80
CA SER A 319 29.04 -8.35 -7.27
C SER A 319 27.80 -8.66 -6.43
N THR A 320 26.67 -8.89 -7.09
CA THR A 320 25.47 -9.47 -6.50
C THR A 320 25.58 -10.99 -6.51
N PRO A 321 25.44 -11.69 -5.37
CA PRO A 321 24.82 -13.00 -5.37
C PRO A 321 23.30 -12.81 -5.31
N GLU A 322 22.58 -13.65 -6.06
CA GLU A 322 21.12 -13.80 -6.11
C GLU A 322 20.41 -13.04 -7.25
N GLY A 323 20.12 -13.80 -8.31
CA GLY A 323 19.23 -13.39 -9.38
C GLY A 323 17.79 -13.28 -8.87
N TYR A 324 17.33 -12.05 -8.68
CA TYR A 324 15.97 -11.55 -8.89
C TYR A 324 16.10 -10.02 -8.99
N SER A 325 15.76 -9.43 -10.13
CA SER A 325 15.68 -7.97 -10.27
C SER A 325 14.53 -7.43 -9.43
N LYS A 326 14.80 -6.95 -8.22
CA LYS A 326 13.82 -6.18 -7.47
C LYS A 326 13.79 -4.75 -8.02
N ARG A 327 12.82 -4.47 -8.89
CA ARG A 327 12.42 -3.10 -9.19
C ARG A 327 11.71 -2.51 -7.98
N VAL A 328 12.36 -1.53 -7.36
CA VAL A 328 11.72 -0.61 -6.42
C VAL A 328 10.67 0.17 -7.23
N ARG A 329 9.38 0.00 -6.91
CA ARG A 329 8.36 0.99 -7.31
C ARG A 329 8.69 2.28 -6.55
N ARG A 330 9.38 3.22 -7.20
CA ARG A 330 9.38 4.62 -6.79
C ARG A 330 8.14 5.27 -7.40
N GLU A 331 7.08 5.40 -6.61
CA GLU A 331 6.01 6.34 -6.96
C GLU A 331 6.51 7.77 -6.69
N GLY A 332 6.92 8.44 -7.77
CA GLY A 332 6.52 9.80 -8.19
C GLY A 332 6.60 11.02 -7.27
N GLY A 333 6.77 10.93 -5.95
CA GLY A 333 6.48 12.09 -5.09
C GLY A 333 7.54 13.21 -5.09
N ALA A 334 8.83 12.88 -5.01
CA ALA A 334 9.90 13.90 -4.97
C ALA A 334 10.30 14.46 -6.35
N LEU A 335 10.00 13.74 -7.43
CA LEU A 335 10.12 14.26 -8.80
C LEU A 335 8.87 15.05 -9.22
N ASN A 336 7.71 14.78 -8.61
CA ASN A 336 6.49 15.52 -8.89
C ASN A 336 6.55 16.97 -8.45
N THR A 337 7.34 17.39 -7.45
CA THR A 337 7.37 18.82 -7.09
C THR A 337 8.03 19.69 -8.15
N PHE A 338 8.99 19.19 -8.94
CA PHE A 338 9.58 19.97 -10.05
C PHE A 338 8.82 19.78 -11.37
N THR A 339 8.34 18.56 -11.68
CA THR A 339 7.50 18.33 -12.86
C THR A 339 6.08 18.90 -12.69
N SER A 340 5.51 18.96 -11.48
CA SER A 340 4.21 19.61 -11.24
C SER A 340 4.30 21.12 -11.34
N THR A 341 5.43 21.73 -10.96
CA THR A 341 5.54 23.20 -10.96
C THR A 341 5.78 23.75 -12.37
N PHE A 342 6.43 22.98 -13.26
CA PHE A 342 6.59 23.34 -14.69
C PHE A 342 5.48 22.79 -15.61
N PHE A 343 4.82 21.67 -15.25
CA PHE A 343 3.81 20.99 -16.09
C PHE A 343 2.45 20.83 -15.41
N GLN A 344 2.06 21.72 -14.49
CA GLN A 344 0.72 21.73 -13.90
C GLN A 344 -0.34 21.98 -15.00
N PRO A 345 -1.37 21.12 -15.13
CA PRO A 345 -2.52 21.37 -16.02
C PRO A 345 -3.57 22.25 -15.33
N ALA A 346 -3.14 23.28 -14.60
CA ALA A 346 -4.03 24.25 -13.98
C ALA A 346 -3.80 25.63 -14.62
N GLU A 347 -4.82 26.06 -15.38
CA GLU A 347 -5.15 27.46 -15.67
C GLU A 347 -4.18 28.34 -16.48
N ASN A 348 -3.12 27.81 -17.06
CA ASN A 348 -2.43 28.51 -18.16
C ASN A 348 -2.98 28.08 -19.51
N LYS A 349 -3.78 28.97 -20.13
CA LYS A 349 -4.20 28.93 -21.54
C LYS A 349 -3.12 28.32 -22.43
N ARG A 350 -3.45 27.22 -23.13
CA ARG A 350 -3.06 26.90 -24.52
C ARG A 350 -1.77 27.54 -25.04
N LEU A 351 -0.63 27.41 -24.35
CA LEU A 351 0.54 28.19 -24.72
C LEU A 351 1.45 27.51 -25.74
N ASN A 352 1.29 26.21 -26.02
CA ASN A 352 1.87 25.51 -27.18
C ASN A 352 1.18 24.14 -27.37
N ASN A 353 0.83 23.75 -28.60
CA ASN A 353 0.25 22.44 -28.95
C ASN A 353 1.28 21.28 -28.92
N LEU A 354 2.19 21.30 -27.93
CA LEU A 354 3.31 20.36 -27.84
C LEU A 354 3.09 19.36 -26.72
N ARG A 355 3.07 18.07 -27.07
CA ARG A 355 3.01 16.94 -26.13
C ARG A 355 4.40 16.62 -25.61
N ILE A 356 4.66 16.74 -24.31
CA ILE A 356 5.97 16.40 -23.73
C ILE A 356 5.90 15.05 -23.00
N ASN A 357 6.86 14.17 -23.29
CA ASN A 357 7.13 12.95 -22.54
C ASN A 357 8.52 13.05 -21.92
N VAL A 358 8.68 12.58 -20.69
CA VAL A 358 9.95 12.58 -19.95
C VAL A 358 10.30 11.14 -19.57
N PHE A 359 11.53 10.76 -19.83
CA PHE A 359 12.11 9.46 -19.53
C PHE A 359 13.30 9.66 -18.59
N GLY A 360 13.54 8.72 -17.68
CA GLY A 360 14.74 8.66 -16.86
C GLY A 360 15.73 7.64 -17.42
N TYR A 361 16.97 7.73 -16.95
CA TYR A 361 18.03 6.76 -17.24
C TYR A 361 18.76 6.39 -15.94
N GLU A 362 18.73 5.11 -15.57
CA GLU A 362 19.35 4.59 -14.36
C GLU A 362 19.82 3.16 -14.63
N GLU A 363 20.98 2.77 -14.09
CA GLU A 363 21.54 1.40 -14.24
C GLU A 363 21.62 0.88 -15.70
N ASN A 364 21.86 1.78 -16.67
CA ASN A 364 21.83 1.48 -18.11
C ASN A 364 20.47 1.06 -18.67
N GLU A 365 19.37 1.32 -17.98
CA GLU A 365 18.01 1.17 -18.49
C GLU A 365 17.31 2.53 -18.61
N VAL A 366 16.55 2.72 -19.70
CA VAL A 366 15.63 3.84 -19.87
C VAL A 366 14.28 3.47 -19.29
N PHE A 367 13.61 4.41 -18.62
CA PHE A 367 12.27 4.20 -18.07
C PHE A 367 11.40 5.45 -18.22
N PRO A 368 10.08 5.32 -18.36
CA PRO A 368 9.19 6.47 -18.44
C PRO A 368 9.02 7.12 -17.05
N LEU A 369 9.24 8.44 -16.98
CA LEU A 369 8.94 9.25 -15.79
C LEU A 369 7.58 9.93 -15.92
N PHE A 370 7.27 10.43 -17.11
CA PHE A 370 6.01 11.09 -17.43
C PHE A 370 5.69 10.87 -18.90
N VAL A 371 4.46 10.45 -19.20
CA VAL A 371 3.98 10.32 -20.58
C VAL A 371 2.63 11.00 -20.65
N SER A 372 2.54 12.06 -21.45
CA SER A 372 1.32 12.83 -21.60
C SER A 372 0.19 11.96 -22.15
N LYS A 373 -1.02 12.16 -21.59
CA LYS A 373 -2.28 11.52 -22.02
C LYS A 373 -2.92 12.21 -23.23
N ARG A 374 -2.39 13.36 -23.68
CA ARG A 374 -2.91 14.10 -24.83
C ARG A 374 -2.66 13.33 -26.13
N VAL A 375 -3.60 13.45 -27.07
CA VAL A 375 -3.59 12.75 -28.38
C VAL A 375 -3.09 13.66 -29.52
N ASP A 376 -2.63 14.88 -29.20
CA ASP A 376 -2.15 15.85 -30.20
C ASP A 376 -0.98 15.29 -31.03
N GLU A 377 -0.87 15.74 -32.29
CA GLU A 377 0.02 15.15 -33.32
C GLU A 377 1.52 15.43 -33.09
N GLU A 378 1.90 16.53 -32.42
CA GLU A 378 3.30 16.87 -32.18
C GLU A 378 3.76 16.54 -30.77
N TRP A 379 4.85 15.76 -30.65
CA TRP A 379 5.43 15.40 -29.37
C TRP A 379 6.95 15.59 -29.27
N VAL A 380 7.41 15.87 -28.05
CA VAL A 380 8.82 16.00 -27.67
C VAL A 380 9.10 14.97 -26.58
N ASN A 381 10.13 14.15 -26.81
CA ASN A 381 10.61 13.17 -25.84
C ASN A 381 11.88 13.72 -25.19
N LEU A 382 11.91 13.84 -23.87
CA LEU A 382 13.05 14.31 -23.08
C LEU A 382 13.61 13.19 -22.21
N LEU A 383 14.92 13.14 -22.02
CA LEU A 383 15.63 12.26 -21.10
C LEU A 383 16.14 13.09 -19.93
N LEU A 384 15.67 12.82 -18.72
CA LEU A 384 16.20 13.38 -17.49
C LEU A 384 17.44 12.60 -17.07
N ILE A 385 18.56 13.29 -16.98
CA ILE A 385 19.82 12.80 -16.43
C ILE A 385 20.06 13.58 -15.14
N ALA A 386 20.19 12.87 -14.03
CA ALA A 386 20.39 13.46 -12.72
C ALA A 386 21.62 12.85 -12.04
N ASN A 387 22.38 13.67 -11.32
CA ASN A 387 23.34 13.22 -10.31
C ASN A 387 22.94 13.81 -8.93
N GLU A 388 23.76 13.61 -7.89
CA GLU A 388 23.47 14.08 -6.53
C GLU A 388 23.33 15.62 -6.41
N GLU A 389 23.83 16.39 -7.38
CA GLU A 389 23.92 17.86 -7.31
C GLU A 389 23.17 18.58 -8.46
N THR A 390 22.97 17.94 -9.61
CA THR A 390 22.41 18.57 -10.82
C THR A 390 21.44 17.67 -11.58
N GLN A 391 20.43 18.29 -12.21
CA GLN A 391 19.45 17.65 -13.08
C GLN A 391 19.49 18.33 -14.45
N HIS A 392 19.50 17.54 -15.53
CA HIS A 392 19.55 18.03 -16.90
C HIS A 392 18.59 17.25 -17.81
N TYR A 393 17.92 17.95 -18.74
CA TYR A 393 17.03 17.34 -19.73
C TYR A 393 17.69 17.32 -21.11
N CYS A 394 17.81 16.14 -21.70
CA CYS A 394 18.31 15.93 -23.06
C CYS A 394 17.16 15.63 -24.02
N LEU A 395 17.16 16.20 -25.22
CA LEU A 395 16.19 15.84 -26.25
C LEU A 395 16.46 14.43 -26.81
N ILE A 396 15.46 13.56 -26.76
CA ILE A 396 15.49 12.24 -27.41
C ILE A 396 15.05 12.41 -28.86
N ARG A 397 16.03 12.52 -29.77
CA ARG A 397 15.76 12.64 -31.22
C ARG A 397 15.29 11.33 -31.86
N ASN A 398 15.71 10.19 -31.32
CA ASN A 398 15.35 8.87 -31.84
C ASN A 398 15.30 7.85 -30.70
N MET A 399 14.10 7.41 -30.35
CA MET A 399 13.89 6.46 -29.25
C MET A 399 14.51 5.09 -29.55
N SER A 400 14.41 4.60 -30.79
CA SER A 400 14.94 3.29 -31.19
C SER A 400 16.46 3.21 -31.03
N ARG A 401 17.19 4.28 -31.36
CA ARG A 401 18.63 4.37 -31.13
C ARG A 401 18.98 4.37 -29.64
N LEU A 402 18.20 5.10 -28.83
CA LEU A 402 18.43 5.17 -27.40
C LEU A 402 18.23 3.82 -26.71
N LEU A 403 17.24 3.04 -27.15
CA LEU A 403 16.95 1.70 -26.61
C LEU A 403 17.85 0.59 -27.16
N GLY A 404 18.86 0.90 -27.97
CA GLY A 404 19.87 -0.07 -28.44
C GLY A 404 19.40 -1.07 -29.50
N ASP A 405 18.22 -0.84 -30.09
CA ASP A 405 17.55 -1.77 -31.01
C ASP A 405 17.80 -1.39 -32.49
N LEU A 406 19.04 -1.54 -32.95
CA LEU A 406 19.41 -1.40 -34.37
C LEU A 406 19.61 -2.80 -34.97
N THR A 407 18.56 -3.41 -35.50
CA THR A 407 18.71 -4.67 -36.25
C THR A 407 19.28 -4.42 -37.65
N LYS A 408 20.00 -5.41 -38.22
CA LYS A 408 20.61 -5.36 -39.57
C LYS A 408 19.61 -5.15 -40.73
N HIS A 409 18.30 -5.18 -40.47
CA HIS A 409 17.25 -5.27 -41.50
C HIS A 409 16.41 -4.01 -41.71
N ASN A 410 16.74 -2.86 -41.10
CA ASN A 410 16.10 -1.56 -41.36
C ASN A 410 14.55 -1.52 -41.21
N GLY A 411 13.95 -2.45 -40.46
CA GLY A 411 12.51 -2.44 -40.19
C GLY A 411 12.11 -1.28 -39.27
N LYS A 412 11.00 -0.59 -39.57
CA LYS A 412 10.44 0.47 -38.70
C LYS A 412 9.94 -0.17 -37.40
N HIS A 413 10.56 0.15 -36.26
CA HIS A 413 10.13 -0.32 -34.95
C HIS A 413 9.10 0.61 -34.33
N HIS A 414 8.02 0.04 -33.77
CA HIS A 414 6.94 0.78 -33.12
C HIS A 414 7.04 0.56 -31.60
N TYR A 415 7.34 1.61 -30.83
CA TYR A 415 7.44 1.52 -29.37
C TYR A 415 6.23 2.14 -28.69
N CYS A 416 5.73 1.47 -27.66
CA CYS A 416 4.83 2.13 -26.73
C CYS A 416 5.63 3.00 -25.77
N TYR A 417 5.49 4.32 -25.84
CA TYR A 417 6.22 5.22 -24.93
C TYR A 417 5.80 5.11 -23.47
N ARG A 418 4.65 4.48 -23.17
CA ARG A 418 4.22 4.22 -21.79
C ARG A 418 4.93 3.03 -21.17
N CYS A 419 5.22 1.98 -21.95
CA CYS A 419 5.84 0.78 -21.42
C CYS A 419 7.22 0.43 -21.98
N LEU A 420 7.67 1.18 -22.97
CA LEU A 420 8.87 0.96 -23.78
C LEU A 420 8.93 -0.41 -24.47
N HIS A 421 7.80 -1.13 -24.54
CA HIS A 421 7.72 -2.40 -25.28
C HIS A 421 7.71 -2.14 -26.79
N ARG A 422 8.37 -3.05 -27.52
CA ARG A 422 8.53 -2.99 -28.97
C ARG A 422 7.49 -3.85 -29.67
N PHE A 423 6.90 -3.32 -30.73
CA PHE A 423 5.98 -4.01 -31.61
C PHE A 423 6.50 -4.01 -33.05
N ALA A 424 6.18 -5.09 -33.77
CA ALA A 424 6.59 -5.28 -35.16
C ALA A 424 5.78 -4.44 -36.15
N LYS A 425 4.54 -4.06 -35.80
CA LYS A 425 3.59 -3.31 -36.64
C LYS A 425 2.86 -2.24 -35.84
N ASP A 426 2.40 -1.20 -36.51
CA ASP A 426 1.66 -0.08 -35.90
C ASP A 426 0.29 -0.51 -35.36
N GLU A 427 -0.39 -1.41 -36.08
CA GLU A 427 -1.71 -1.91 -35.68
C GLU A 427 -1.64 -2.63 -34.33
N ILE A 428 -0.61 -3.45 -34.13
CA ILE A 428 -0.37 -4.17 -32.86
C ILE A 428 -0.05 -3.18 -31.73
N LEU A 429 0.69 -2.10 -32.02
CA LEU A 429 0.92 -1.04 -31.04
C LEU A 429 -0.39 -0.34 -30.66
N LYS A 430 -1.28 -0.07 -31.62
CA LYS A 430 -2.59 0.54 -31.34
C LYS A 430 -3.47 -0.34 -30.46
N GLU A 431 -3.52 -1.64 -30.74
CA GLU A 431 -4.18 -2.62 -29.87
C GLU A 431 -3.57 -2.62 -28.47
N HIS A 432 -2.25 -2.60 -28.37
CA HIS A 432 -1.54 -2.54 -27.09
C HIS A 432 -1.86 -1.26 -26.29
N LEU A 433 -1.95 -0.11 -26.96
CA LEU A 433 -2.18 1.18 -26.31
C LEU A 433 -3.54 1.26 -25.63
N GLN A 434 -4.57 0.55 -26.12
CA GLN A 434 -5.88 0.49 -25.47
C GLN A 434 -5.73 0.04 -24.02
N TYR A 435 -4.94 -1.00 -23.77
CA TYR A 435 -4.68 -1.53 -22.43
C TYR A 435 -3.60 -0.76 -21.67
N CYS A 436 -2.46 -0.50 -22.31
CA CYS A 436 -1.32 0.14 -21.65
C CYS A 436 -1.63 1.57 -21.18
N SER A 437 -2.63 2.21 -21.77
CA SER A 437 -3.12 3.53 -21.35
C SER A 437 -3.80 3.54 -19.97
N GLU A 438 -4.39 2.41 -19.56
CA GLU A 438 -5.05 2.24 -18.25
C GLU A 438 -4.03 2.21 -17.10
N HIS A 439 -2.80 1.77 -17.39
CA HIS A 439 -1.71 1.67 -16.42
C HIS A 439 -0.86 2.94 -16.37
N SER A 440 -0.26 3.23 -15.21
CA SER A 440 0.77 4.27 -15.10
C SER A 440 1.96 3.96 -16.00
N PRO A 441 2.62 4.96 -16.61
CA PRO A 441 3.81 4.72 -17.42
C PRO A 441 4.87 3.97 -16.62
N GLN A 442 5.31 2.81 -17.13
CA GLN A 442 6.27 1.94 -16.47
C GLN A 442 7.00 1.08 -17.50
N HIS A 443 8.32 0.96 -17.45
CA HIS A 443 9.03 0.05 -18.35
C HIS A 443 8.58 -1.41 -18.07
N ILE A 444 8.11 -2.16 -19.07
CA ILE A 444 7.72 -3.57 -18.90
C ILE A 444 8.90 -4.48 -19.27
N LYS A 445 9.30 -5.37 -18.35
CA LYS A 445 10.34 -6.38 -18.56
C LYS A 445 9.73 -7.76 -18.44
N MET A 446 9.66 -8.49 -19.56
CA MET A 446 9.20 -9.88 -19.57
C MET A 446 10.33 -10.81 -19.10
N PRO A 447 10.02 -11.96 -18.47
CA PRO A 447 11.01 -12.98 -18.16
C PRO A 447 11.74 -13.44 -19.44
N ALA A 448 13.05 -13.66 -19.35
CA ALA A 448 13.80 -14.26 -20.45
C ALA A 448 13.36 -15.72 -20.65
N LYS A 449 13.45 -16.21 -21.89
CA LYS A 449 13.15 -17.61 -22.22
C LYS A 449 14.11 -18.53 -21.45
N GLY A 450 13.57 -19.40 -20.59
CA GLY A 450 14.35 -20.26 -19.68
C GLY A 450 14.50 -19.73 -18.25
N GLU A 451 14.13 -18.46 -18.00
CA GLU A 451 14.06 -17.85 -16.66
C GLU A 451 12.62 -17.57 -16.23
N ASN A 452 11.66 -18.07 -16.98
CA ASN A 452 10.23 -17.83 -16.79
C ASN A 452 9.58 -18.75 -15.75
N PHE A 453 10.34 -19.30 -14.80
CA PHE A 453 9.77 -20.13 -13.73
C PHE A 453 9.99 -19.49 -12.37
N ILE A 454 8.91 -19.35 -11.60
CA ILE A 454 8.96 -18.99 -10.19
C ILE A 454 8.87 -20.25 -9.35
N LYS A 455 9.74 -20.37 -8.34
CA LYS A 455 9.69 -21.41 -7.32
C LYS A 455 10.14 -20.85 -5.99
N PHE A 456 9.95 -21.59 -4.91
CA PHE A 456 10.50 -21.20 -3.62
C PHE A 456 12.02 -21.28 -3.62
N VAL A 457 12.68 -20.14 -3.41
CA VAL A 457 14.16 -20.03 -3.35
C VAL A 457 14.67 -19.53 -2.00
N ASN A 458 13.81 -18.90 -1.20
CA ASN A 458 14.18 -18.19 0.03
C ASN A 458 14.26 -19.14 1.22
N VAL A 459 15.06 -20.20 1.11
CA VAL A 459 15.16 -21.25 2.14
C VAL A 459 15.57 -20.71 3.50
N HIS A 460 16.32 -19.61 3.56
CA HIS A 460 16.70 -18.92 4.80
C HIS A 460 15.51 -18.31 5.56
N TYR A 461 14.34 -18.11 4.93
CA TYR A 461 13.14 -17.64 5.62
C TYR A 461 12.61 -18.67 6.62
N GLN A 462 13.03 -19.93 6.50
CA GLN A 462 12.66 -20.97 7.47
C GLN A 462 13.44 -20.85 8.78
N HIS A 463 14.49 -20.00 8.85
CA HIS A 463 15.17 -19.73 10.11
C HIS A 463 14.44 -18.66 10.91
N PRO A 464 14.02 -18.96 12.16
CA PRO A 464 13.59 -17.94 13.09
C PRO A 464 14.70 -16.90 13.28
N LEU A 465 14.36 -15.63 13.18
CA LEU A 465 15.28 -14.56 13.56
C LEU A 465 15.38 -14.53 15.09
N PRO A 466 16.60 -14.58 15.66
CA PRO A 466 16.80 -14.83 17.08
C PRO A 466 16.54 -13.60 17.96
N TYR A 467 16.58 -12.40 17.39
CA TYR A 467 16.35 -11.16 18.14
C TYR A 467 15.31 -10.31 17.41
N VAL A 468 14.24 -9.96 18.10
CA VAL A 468 13.18 -9.08 17.61
C VAL A 468 12.93 -7.96 18.61
N ILE A 469 12.82 -6.74 18.13
CA ILE A 469 12.49 -5.57 18.92
C ILE A 469 11.01 -5.25 18.69
N TYR A 470 10.23 -5.13 19.76
CA TYR A 470 8.86 -4.62 19.71
C TYR A 470 8.83 -3.23 20.31
N ALA A 471 8.15 -2.29 19.65
CA ALA A 471 8.13 -0.90 20.07
C ALA A 471 6.81 -0.21 19.74
N HIS A 472 6.53 0.86 20.47
CA HIS A 472 5.40 1.75 20.23
C HIS A 472 5.75 3.18 20.71
N PHE A 473 5.23 4.19 20.00
CA PHE A 473 5.28 5.58 20.45
C PHE A 473 3.91 6.01 20.94
N GLU A 474 3.93 6.94 21.89
CA GLU A 474 2.75 7.70 22.26
C GLU A 474 2.96 9.19 21.97
N SER A 475 1.86 9.86 21.60
CA SER A 475 1.89 11.25 21.13
C SER A 475 0.94 12.14 21.91
N LEU A 476 1.37 13.38 22.15
CA LEU A 476 0.50 14.46 22.60
C LEU A 476 -0.29 15.01 21.41
N ILE A 477 -1.53 15.45 21.67
CA ILE A 477 -2.35 16.19 20.70
C ILE A 477 -2.21 17.68 21.00
N VAL A 478 -1.18 18.31 20.41
CA VAL A 478 -0.91 19.74 20.62
C VAL A 478 -1.87 20.57 19.77
N LYS A 479 -2.76 21.32 20.40
CA LYS A 479 -3.75 22.16 19.71
C LYS A 479 -3.05 23.29 18.96
N GLU A 480 -3.16 23.29 17.64
CA GLU A 480 -2.56 24.28 16.75
C GLU A 480 -3.54 24.57 15.62
N VAL A 481 -4.13 25.78 15.60
CA VAL A 481 -5.07 26.18 14.54
C VAL A 481 -4.33 26.97 13.48
N HIS A 482 -4.14 26.39 12.30
CA HIS A 482 -3.59 27.09 11.13
C HIS A 482 -4.19 26.59 9.82
N THR A 483 -4.38 27.51 8.87
CA THR A 483 -4.96 27.21 7.56
C THR A 483 -3.86 27.01 6.53
N SER A 484 -3.83 25.84 5.88
CA SER A 484 -2.94 25.54 4.77
C SER A 484 -3.75 25.20 3.52
N GLY A 485 -3.92 26.21 2.65
CA GLY A 485 -4.78 26.11 1.46
C GLY A 485 -6.26 25.97 1.84
N ASN A 486 -6.89 24.87 1.40
CA ASN A 486 -8.27 24.53 1.75
C ASN A 486 -8.38 23.63 3.00
N THR A 487 -7.26 23.34 3.68
CA THR A 487 -7.21 22.45 4.85
C THR A 487 -7.01 23.28 6.11
N GLU A 488 -7.86 23.06 7.10
CA GLU A 488 -7.69 23.59 8.46
C GLU A 488 -6.99 22.52 9.31
N ILE A 489 -5.80 22.83 9.79
CA ILE A 489 -5.08 22.00 10.76
C ILE A 489 -5.48 22.51 12.13
N VAL A 490 -6.07 21.63 12.95
CA VAL A 490 -6.61 21.96 14.28
C VAL A 490 -5.72 21.45 15.42
N ALA A 491 -4.89 20.45 15.15
CA ALA A 491 -3.95 19.88 16.11
C ALA A 491 -2.75 19.24 15.39
N ARG A 492 -1.62 19.17 16.10
CA ARG A 492 -0.37 18.51 15.69
C ARG A 492 -0.06 17.38 16.66
N HIS A 493 0.24 16.20 16.12
CA HIS A 493 0.70 15.06 16.93
C HIS A 493 2.19 15.20 17.21
N GLU A 494 2.57 15.17 18.49
CA GLU A 494 3.97 15.25 18.93
C GLU A 494 4.33 14.01 19.74
N ALA A 495 5.23 13.17 19.21
CA ALA A 495 5.72 11.99 19.94
C ALA A 495 6.41 12.41 21.24
N CYS A 496 5.88 11.91 22.35
CA CYS A 496 6.20 12.36 23.70
C CYS A 496 6.73 11.23 24.60
N GLY A 497 6.53 9.98 24.19
CA GLY A 497 7.07 8.82 24.87
C GLY A 497 7.13 7.60 23.95
N TYR A 498 7.88 6.60 24.38
CA TYR A 498 7.94 5.31 23.73
C TYR A 498 8.27 4.21 24.73
N ALA A 499 7.97 2.97 24.35
CA ALA A 499 8.56 1.80 24.97
C ALA A 499 9.14 0.86 23.90
N TYR A 500 10.13 0.07 24.28
CA TYR A 500 10.55 -1.08 23.49
C TYR A 500 11.07 -2.24 24.35
N VAL A 501 10.81 -3.47 23.89
CA VAL A 501 11.35 -4.71 24.46
C VAL A 501 12.09 -5.50 23.39
N ILE A 502 13.14 -6.21 23.78
CA ILE A 502 13.93 -7.07 22.89
C ILE A 502 13.70 -8.51 23.33
N ILE A 503 13.14 -9.31 22.43
CA ILE A 503 12.91 -10.74 22.64
C ILE A 503 14.06 -11.54 22.05
N GLY A 504 14.61 -12.45 22.85
CA GLY A 504 15.74 -13.31 22.51
C GLY A 504 15.32 -14.66 21.90
N PRO A 505 16.30 -15.52 21.58
CA PRO A 505 16.05 -16.80 20.92
C PRO A 505 15.31 -17.82 21.79
N ASP A 506 15.30 -17.64 23.11
CA ASP A 506 14.55 -18.42 24.09
C ASP A 506 13.09 -17.95 24.24
N GLY A 507 12.70 -16.89 23.53
CA GLY A 507 11.38 -16.28 23.61
C GLY A 507 11.18 -15.39 24.84
N ARG A 508 12.26 -15.05 25.57
CA ARG A 508 12.22 -14.19 26.75
C ARG A 508 12.81 -12.81 26.47
N SER A 509 12.54 -11.87 27.36
CA SER A 509 13.13 -10.53 27.29
C SER A 509 14.65 -10.60 27.54
N VAL A 510 15.45 -10.08 26.60
CA VAL A 510 16.93 -10.03 26.73
C VAL A 510 17.38 -9.10 27.85
N LYS A 511 16.56 -8.07 28.12
CA LYS A 511 16.75 -7.07 29.17
C LYS A 511 15.38 -6.52 29.58
N PRO A 512 15.26 -5.83 30.74
CA PRO A 512 14.03 -5.15 31.10
C PRO A 512 13.53 -4.21 30.01
N ILE A 513 12.21 -4.10 29.86
CA ILE A 513 11.58 -3.17 28.91
C ILE A 513 12.07 -1.75 29.15
N SER A 514 12.42 -1.07 28.06
CA SER A 514 12.88 0.31 28.09
C SER A 514 11.68 1.23 27.85
N VAL A 515 11.45 2.19 28.74
CA VAL A 515 10.40 3.20 28.63
C VAL A 515 11.05 4.58 28.70
N TYR A 516 10.60 5.51 27.87
CA TYR A 516 11.04 6.88 27.87
C TYR A 516 9.86 7.81 27.69
N ARG A 517 9.86 8.92 28.44
CA ARG A 517 8.93 10.03 28.30
C ARG A 517 9.71 11.33 28.29
N GLY A 518 9.48 12.19 27.31
CA GLY A 518 10.19 13.45 27.16
C GLY A 518 10.11 14.03 25.75
N LYS A 519 10.64 15.25 25.59
CA LYS A 519 10.76 15.90 24.29
C LYS A 519 11.73 15.15 23.40
N ASN A 520 11.58 15.26 22.08
CA ASN A 520 12.41 14.58 21.09
C ASN A 520 12.41 13.04 21.25
N ALA A 521 11.28 12.46 21.65
CA ALA A 521 11.15 11.01 21.90
C ALA A 521 11.64 10.16 20.72
N VAL A 522 11.38 10.58 19.48
CA VAL A 522 11.81 9.87 18.26
C VAL A 522 13.33 9.87 18.10
N GLN A 523 14.00 11.00 18.38
CA GLN A 523 15.46 11.08 18.33
C GLN A 523 16.09 10.17 19.38
N HIS A 524 15.59 10.26 20.63
CA HIS A 524 16.08 9.43 21.73
C HIS A 524 15.83 7.93 21.48
N PHE A 525 14.69 7.57 20.88
CA PHE A 525 14.42 6.22 20.42
C PHE A 525 15.46 5.76 19.40
N MET A 526 15.72 6.57 18.36
CA MET A 526 16.66 6.21 17.31
C MET A 526 18.09 6.04 17.83
N GLU A 527 18.54 6.91 18.74
CA GLU A 527 19.85 6.77 19.40
C GLU A 527 19.96 5.43 20.16
N ASN A 528 18.93 5.08 20.93
CA ASN A 528 18.89 3.82 21.67
C ASN A 528 18.81 2.60 20.75
N ILE A 529 17.92 2.59 19.75
CA ILE A 529 17.79 1.46 18.82
C ILE A 529 19.06 1.24 18.00
N LEU A 530 19.80 2.29 17.63
CA LEU A 530 21.10 2.16 16.97
C LEU A 530 22.18 1.62 17.91
N LYS A 531 22.11 1.92 19.22
CA LYS A 531 22.97 1.29 20.23
C LYS A 531 22.64 -0.20 20.37
N GLU A 532 21.37 -0.56 20.54
CA GLU A 532 20.91 -1.96 20.60
C GLU A 532 21.33 -2.74 19.35
N LYS A 533 21.20 -2.14 18.16
CA LYS A 533 21.68 -2.73 16.91
C LYS A 533 23.15 -3.10 16.98
N LYS A 534 24.01 -2.25 17.55
CA LYS A 534 25.46 -2.51 17.64
C LYS A 534 25.75 -3.71 18.56
N GLU A 535 25.05 -3.80 19.69
CA GLU A 535 25.18 -4.91 20.63
C GLU A 535 24.66 -6.23 20.05
N LEU A 536 23.48 -6.20 19.44
CA LEU A 536 22.88 -7.36 18.77
C LEU A 536 23.69 -7.78 17.52
N ALA A 537 24.32 -6.84 16.80
CA ALA A 537 25.21 -7.17 15.69
C ALA A 537 26.42 -8.00 16.14
N ALA A 538 26.99 -7.70 17.30
CA ALA A 538 28.07 -8.50 17.89
C ALA A 538 27.58 -9.94 18.16
N LYS A 539 26.43 -10.08 18.81
CA LYS A 539 25.82 -11.39 19.11
C LYS A 539 25.44 -12.18 17.85
N LEU A 540 24.88 -11.51 16.84
CA LEU A 540 24.47 -12.13 15.58
C LEU A 540 25.67 -12.55 14.71
N THR A 541 26.82 -11.91 14.85
CA THR A 541 28.00 -12.20 14.03
C THR A 541 29.02 -13.10 14.71
N SER A 542 28.87 -13.36 16.01
CA SER A 542 29.56 -14.43 16.71
C SER A 542 29.11 -15.79 16.16
N ILE A 543 30.08 -16.68 15.90
CA ILE A 543 29.82 -18.05 15.43
C ILE A 543 30.40 -18.98 16.48
N VAL A 544 29.53 -19.70 17.18
CA VAL A 544 29.90 -20.76 18.10
C VAL A 544 30.31 -21.99 17.27
N PRO A 545 31.49 -22.58 17.51
CA PRO A 545 31.92 -23.80 16.82
C PRO A 545 30.91 -24.94 17.00
N ILE A 546 30.80 -25.79 15.99
CA ILE A 546 29.89 -26.94 16.03
C ILE A 546 30.25 -27.90 17.18
N HIS A 547 29.23 -28.34 17.90
CA HIS A 547 29.29 -29.39 18.91
C HIS A 547 28.37 -30.54 18.46
N MET A 548 28.94 -31.75 18.37
CA MET A 548 28.24 -32.96 17.94
C MET A 548 28.30 -34.03 19.02
N THR A 549 27.15 -34.62 19.32
CA THR A 549 27.06 -35.84 20.12
C THR A 549 27.37 -37.08 19.27
N PRO A 550 27.65 -38.25 19.87
CA PRO A 550 27.80 -39.49 19.12
C PRO A 550 26.58 -39.84 18.26
N GLN A 551 25.37 -39.51 18.74
CA GLN A 551 24.14 -39.68 17.97
C GLN A 551 24.08 -38.75 16.75
N ASP A 552 24.46 -37.48 16.91
CA ASP A 552 24.49 -36.52 15.78
C ASP A 552 25.44 -36.99 14.66
N GLU A 553 26.55 -37.63 15.01
CA GLU A 553 27.49 -38.16 14.04
C GLU A 553 26.92 -39.40 13.32
N LEU A 554 26.19 -40.28 14.02
CA LEU A 554 25.43 -41.37 13.40
C LEU A 554 24.33 -40.84 12.47
N ASP A 555 23.59 -39.82 12.89
CA ASP A 555 22.54 -39.18 12.09
C ASP A 555 23.14 -38.54 10.81
N PHE A 556 24.29 -37.88 10.93
CA PHE A 556 25.00 -37.32 9.77
C PHE A 556 25.49 -38.40 8.80
N GLN A 557 26.05 -39.50 9.32
CA GLN A 557 26.58 -40.59 8.50
C GLN A 557 25.48 -41.36 7.79
N SER A 558 24.38 -41.64 8.49
CA SER A 558 23.21 -42.36 7.98
C SER A 558 22.33 -41.52 7.04
N ALA A 559 22.46 -40.18 7.07
CA ALA A 559 21.68 -39.30 6.22
C ALA A 559 21.94 -39.52 4.71
N THR A 560 20.90 -40.00 4.02
CA THR A 560 20.89 -40.23 2.56
C THR A 560 20.29 -39.08 1.76
N HIS A 561 19.51 -38.19 2.40
CA HIS A 561 18.79 -37.09 1.75
C HIS A 561 18.97 -35.76 2.49
N CYS A 562 19.01 -34.66 1.74
CA CYS A 562 19.20 -33.32 2.28
C CYS A 562 17.95 -32.89 3.02
N SER A 563 18.11 -32.43 4.26
CA SER A 563 16.95 -32.06 5.10
C SER A 563 16.16 -30.86 4.58
N ILE A 564 16.77 -30.00 3.74
CA ILE A 564 16.11 -28.82 3.15
C ILE A 564 15.46 -29.12 1.81
N CYS A 565 16.23 -29.57 0.80
CA CYS A 565 15.68 -29.77 -0.55
C CYS A 565 15.13 -31.17 -0.80
N LYS A 566 15.24 -32.08 0.18
CA LYS A 566 14.78 -33.48 0.15
C LYS A 566 15.38 -34.35 -0.96
N LYS A 567 16.38 -33.86 -1.70
CA LYS A 567 17.13 -34.63 -2.71
C LYS A 567 18.26 -35.43 -2.09
N ALA A 568 18.67 -36.52 -2.73
CA ALA A 568 19.74 -37.39 -2.27
C ALA A 568 21.06 -36.63 -2.02
N LEU A 569 21.70 -36.88 -0.88
CA LEU A 569 23.03 -36.39 -0.53
C LEU A 569 24.07 -37.29 -1.23
N LYS A 570 25.00 -36.69 -1.97
CA LYS A 570 26.11 -37.40 -2.62
C LYS A 570 27.43 -36.95 -1.97
N GLY A 571 28.52 -36.85 -2.74
CA GLY A 571 29.82 -36.41 -2.23
C GLY A 571 29.89 -34.97 -1.70
N ASP A 572 28.80 -34.19 -1.79
CA ASP A 572 28.70 -32.79 -1.35
C ASP A 572 27.95 -32.61 -0.02
N ARG A 573 27.83 -33.69 0.78
CA ARG A 573 27.22 -33.72 2.10
C ARG A 573 28.03 -32.92 3.12
N VAL A 574 27.39 -31.92 3.75
CA VAL A 574 28.00 -31.05 4.78
C VAL A 574 27.15 -31.01 6.05
N ARG A 575 27.79 -30.68 7.17
CA ARG A 575 27.16 -30.52 8.49
C ARG A 575 26.62 -29.10 8.66
N ASP A 576 25.31 -28.95 8.80
CA ASP A 576 24.68 -27.70 9.25
C ASP A 576 24.60 -27.64 10.77
N HIS A 577 24.78 -26.46 11.33
CA HIS A 577 24.68 -26.23 12.77
C HIS A 577 24.16 -24.83 13.07
N ASP A 578 23.65 -24.68 14.29
CA ASP A 578 23.28 -23.39 14.82
C ASP A 578 24.52 -22.56 15.17
N HIS A 579 24.71 -21.42 14.51
CA HIS A 579 25.85 -20.54 14.78
C HIS A 579 25.79 -19.87 16.16
N GLN A 580 24.66 -19.90 16.87
CA GLN A 580 24.52 -19.33 18.21
C GLN A 580 24.76 -20.35 19.32
N THR A 581 24.39 -21.62 19.11
CA THR A 581 24.51 -22.67 20.14
C THR A 581 25.57 -23.72 19.83
N GLY A 582 26.09 -23.76 18.60
CA GLY A 582 26.97 -24.81 18.11
C GLY A 582 26.25 -26.13 17.80
N ARG A 583 24.96 -26.27 18.13
CA ARG A 583 24.23 -27.54 18.00
C ARG A 583 24.10 -27.97 16.54
N TYR A 584 24.48 -29.22 16.25
CA TYR A 584 24.22 -29.85 14.95
C TYR A 584 22.72 -29.88 14.64
N ARG A 585 22.38 -29.60 13.38
CA ARG A 585 20.99 -29.56 12.91
C ARG A 585 20.68 -30.68 11.94
N ALA A 586 21.47 -30.79 10.88
CA ALA A 586 21.20 -31.74 9.81
C ALA A 586 22.35 -31.88 8.81
N ALA A 587 22.28 -32.96 8.01
CA ALA A 587 23.09 -33.14 6.81
C ALA A 587 22.42 -32.42 5.61
N LEU A 588 23.18 -31.53 4.95
CA LEU A 588 22.71 -30.73 3.81
C LEU A 588 23.68 -30.87 2.62
N HIS A 589 23.22 -30.51 1.41
CA HIS A 589 24.15 -30.19 0.32
C HIS A 589 24.93 -28.92 0.65
N SER A 590 26.18 -28.83 0.21
CA SER A 590 27.00 -27.61 0.34
C SER A 590 26.26 -26.36 -0.16
N SER A 591 25.59 -26.44 -1.31
CA SER A 591 24.80 -25.33 -1.88
C SER A 591 23.54 -24.99 -1.06
N CYS A 592 22.87 -25.99 -0.48
CA CYS A 592 21.72 -25.78 0.38
C CYS A 592 22.14 -25.10 1.68
N ASN A 593 23.25 -25.54 2.27
CA ASN A 593 23.84 -24.96 3.48
C ASN A 593 24.20 -23.47 3.28
N LEU A 594 24.80 -23.12 2.14
CA LEU A 594 25.10 -21.71 1.81
C LEU A 594 23.84 -20.84 1.69
N LYS A 595 22.75 -21.38 1.16
CA LYS A 595 21.47 -20.67 1.03
C LYS A 595 20.68 -20.63 2.34
N PHE A 596 20.91 -21.57 3.23
CA PHE A 596 20.23 -21.69 4.53
C PHE A 596 20.93 -20.91 5.64
N ARG A 597 21.69 -19.87 5.30
CA ARG A 597 22.38 -19.05 6.30
C ARG A 597 21.41 -18.15 7.06
N LEU A 598 21.64 -18.02 8.37
CA LEU A 598 20.90 -17.08 9.21
C LEU A 598 21.05 -15.65 8.67
N SER A 599 19.91 -15.02 8.34
CA SER A 599 19.87 -13.62 7.94
C SER A 599 20.32 -12.72 9.10
N LYS A 600 21.21 -11.77 8.82
CA LYS A 600 21.69 -10.77 9.79
C LYS A 600 20.75 -9.57 9.85
N LYS A 601 19.46 -9.86 10.07
CA LYS A 601 18.38 -8.87 10.18
C LYS A 601 17.90 -8.83 11.63
N ILE A 602 17.60 -7.63 12.12
CA ILE A 602 16.98 -7.37 13.42
C ILE A 602 15.65 -6.67 13.12
N PRO A 603 14.51 -7.37 13.22
CA PRO A 603 13.20 -6.76 13.03
C PRO A 603 12.87 -5.80 14.18
N VAL A 604 12.30 -4.65 13.83
CA VAL A 604 11.72 -3.67 14.75
C VAL A 604 10.23 -3.59 14.41
N VAL A 605 9.42 -4.22 15.24
CA VAL A 605 7.99 -4.43 15.00
C VAL A 605 7.19 -3.36 15.73
N PHE A 606 6.35 -2.67 14.96
CA PHE A 606 5.33 -1.74 15.44
C PHE A 606 3.96 -2.27 15.00
N HIS A 607 2.89 -1.83 15.67
CA HIS A 607 1.52 -2.05 15.20
C HIS A 607 1.00 -0.81 14.50
N ASN A 608 0.65 -0.93 13.22
CA ASN A 608 0.18 0.17 12.36
C ASN A 608 1.26 1.23 12.05
N LEU A 609 2.52 0.80 11.97
CA LEU A 609 3.71 1.62 11.65
C LEU A 609 3.47 2.53 10.44
N LYS A 610 2.86 1.98 9.39
CA LYS A 610 2.71 2.64 8.09
C LYS A 610 1.93 3.96 8.19
N ASN A 611 0.98 4.05 9.12
CA ASN A 611 0.05 5.18 9.20
C ASN A 611 0.42 6.17 10.32
N TYR A 612 1.13 5.75 11.36
CA TYR A 612 1.44 6.58 12.52
C TYR A 612 2.95 6.78 12.69
N ASP A 613 3.69 5.79 13.19
CA ASP A 613 5.07 6.02 13.64
C ASP A 613 6.09 6.17 12.49
N GLY A 614 5.82 5.56 11.34
CA GLY A 614 6.79 5.40 10.26
C GLY A 614 7.31 6.72 9.69
N HIS A 615 6.46 7.73 9.57
CA HIS A 615 6.86 9.05 9.06
C HIS A 615 7.76 9.80 10.04
N LEU A 616 7.48 9.71 11.35
CA LEU A 616 8.29 10.30 12.41
C LEU A 616 9.70 9.70 12.42
N ILE A 617 9.77 8.37 12.41
CA ILE A 617 11.06 7.65 12.37
C ILE A 617 11.85 8.00 11.10
N MET A 618 11.18 8.10 9.95
CA MET A 618 11.83 8.42 8.68
C MET A 618 12.48 9.81 8.67
N GLN A 619 11.89 10.79 9.34
CA GLN A 619 12.47 12.14 9.48
C GLN A 619 13.83 12.09 10.20
N GLU A 620 13.96 11.28 11.24
CA GLU A 620 15.25 11.08 11.94
C GLU A 620 16.23 10.26 11.10
N ILE A 621 15.75 9.24 10.39
CA ILE A 621 16.57 8.45 9.46
C ILE A 621 17.19 9.32 8.37
N GLY A 622 16.46 10.30 7.85
CA GLY A 622 16.96 11.23 6.83
C GLY A 622 18.15 12.08 7.28
N LYS A 623 18.40 12.20 8.59
CA LYS A 623 19.55 12.91 9.16
C LYS A 623 20.81 12.04 9.22
N LEU A 624 20.69 10.72 9.03
CA LEU A 624 21.80 9.77 9.11
C LEU A 624 22.60 9.76 7.80
N LYS A 625 23.93 9.86 7.88
CA LYS A 625 24.84 9.86 6.71
C LYS A 625 25.56 8.53 6.45
N ASP A 626 25.71 7.69 7.49
CA ASP A 626 26.56 6.49 7.44
C ASP A 626 25.80 5.16 7.33
N TYR A 627 24.54 5.20 6.90
CA TYR A 627 23.68 4.02 6.78
C TYR A 627 23.18 3.85 5.35
N GLU A 628 23.16 2.61 4.90
CA GLU A 628 22.46 2.25 3.67
C GLU A 628 20.97 2.11 4.01
N ILE A 629 20.15 2.97 3.42
CA ILE A 629 18.72 3.04 3.66
C ILE A 629 17.99 2.38 2.50
N SER A 630 17.12 1.40 2.79
CA SER A 630 16.21 0.81 1.80
C SER A 630 14.77 1.02 2.24
N VAL A 631 13.92 1.50 1.34
CA VAL A 631 12.53 1.89 1.62
C VAL A 631 11.60 1.33 0.56
N VAL A 632 10.42 0.86 0.98
CA VAL A 632 9.29 0.53 0.12
C VAL A 632 8.16 1.53 0.39
N PRO A 633 8.13 2.67 -0.33
CA PRO A 633 7.12 3.72 -0.10
C PRO A 633 5.76 3.34 -0.69
N THR A 634 4.69 3.81 -0.05
CA THR A 634 3.33 3.87 -0.63
C THR A 634 2.98 5.30 -1.03
N THR A 635 3.32 6.26 -0.18
CA THR A 635 3.22 7.70 -0.47
C THR A 635 4.49 8.39 0.03
N MET A 636 4.55 9.72 -0.02
CA MET A 636 5.66 10.47 0.57
C MET A 636 5.75 10.32 2.09
N GLU A 637 4.63 9.97 2.75
CA GLU A 637 4.52 9.88 4.21
C GLU A 637 4.26 8.45 4.71
N LYS A 638 3.77 7.55 3.84
CA LYS A 638 3.42 6.17 4.21
C LYS A 638 4.39 5.19 3.60
N TYR A 639 4.94 4.30 4.42
CA TYR A 639 5.92 3.30 4.00
C TYR A 639 5.42 1.90 4.36
N VAL A 640 5.56 0.93 3.45
CA VAL A 640 5.27 -0.49 3.76
C VAL A 640 6.34 -1.04 4.71
N THR A 641 7.59 -0.69 4.45
CA THR A 641 8.74 -1.04 5.29
C THR A 641 9.92 -0.14 4.93
N PHE A 642 10.87 -0.02 5.86
CA PHE A 642 12.17 0.56 5.62
C PHE A 642 13.23 -0.14 6.48
N SER A 643 14.49 -0.02 6.07
CA SER A 643 15.59 -0.69 6.76
C SER A 643 16.87 0.13 6.75
N LEU A 644 17.66 -0.04 7.81
CA LEU A 644 18.94 0.62 8.04
C LEU A 644 20.04 -0.42 8.11
N SER A 645 20.86 -0.48 7.07
CA SER A 645 21.98 -1.41 6.97
C SER A 645 23.31 -0.72 7.22
N LYS A 646 24.20 -1.37 7.98
CA LYS A 646 25.60 -0.95 8.13
C LYS A 646 26.50 -2.18 8.28
N ARG A 647 27.73 -2.09 7.78
CA ARG A 647 28.71 -3.17 7.96
C ARG A 647 29.17 -3.23 9.42
N TYR A 648 29.22 -4.44 9.96
CA TYR A 648 29.82 -4.80 11.23
C TYR A 648 30.86 -5.89 10.97
N HIS A 649 32.14 -5.55 11.10
CA HIS A 649 33.26 -6.35 10.58
C HIS A 649 33.04 -6.76 9.11
N LYS A 650 33.01 -8.07 8.82
CA LYS A 650 32.81 -8.64 7.47
C LYS A 650 31.34 -8.79 7.08
N PHE A 651 30.39 -8.55 7.99
CA PHE A 651 28.97 -8.81 7.77
C PHE A 651 28.17 -7.52 7.63
N LYS A 652 27.13 -7.53 6.80
CA LYS A 652 26.13 -6.45 6.74
C LYS A 652 24.98 -6.79 7.68
N VAL A 653 24.73 -5.94 8.68
CA VAL A 653 23.63 -6.11 9.64
C VAL A 653 22.58 -5.03 9.41
N SER A 654 21.32 -5.44 9.34
CA SER A 654 20.20 -4.58 9.01
C SER A 654 19.18 -4.49 10.15
N LEU A 655 18.76 -3.28 10.51
CA LEU A 655 17.52 -3.06 11.24
C LEU A 655 16.38 -3.00 10.23
N ASN A 656 15.33 -3.78 10.41
CA ASN A 656 14.20 -3.86 9.49
C ASN A 656 12.92 -3.48 10.21
N PHE A 657 12.31 -2.36 9.83
CA PHE A 657 11.05 -1.92 10.44
C PHE A 657 9.88 -2.68 9.80
N VAL A 658 9.10 -3.32 10.66
CA VAL A 658 8.00 -4.22 10.29
C VAL A 658 6.71 -3.70 10.89
N ASP A 659 5.68 -3.62 10.06
CA ASP A 659 4.34 -3.27 10.49
C ASP A 659 3.52 -4.55 10.71
N SER A 660 3.27 -4.91 11.97
CA SER A 660 2.46 -6.08 12.31
C SER A 660 1.03 -6.00 11.76
N PHE A 661 0.49 -4.79 11.54
CA PHE A 661 -0.87 -4.60 10.98
C PHE A 661 -0.96 -5.05 9.51
N GLN A 662 0.16 -5.12 8.79
CA GLN A 662 0.20 -5.68 7.43
C GLN A 662 0.03 -7.20 7.40
N PHE A 663 0.12 -7.86 8.58
CA PHE A 663 -0.15 -9.27 8.77
C PHE A 663 -1.47 -9.48 9.52
N LEU A 664 -1.68 -8.71 10.59
CA LEU A 664 -2.79 -8.77 11.53
C LEU A 664 -3.62 -7.48 11.44
N SER A 665 -4.47 -7.39 10.42
CA SER A 665 -5.20 -6.18 10.03
C SER A 665 -6.42 -5.84 10.91
N THR A 666 -6.25 -5.82 12.22
CA THR A 666 -7.24 -5.37 13.21
C THR A 666 -6.52 -4.70 14.38
N SER A 667 -7.24 -4.01 15.27
CA SER A 667 -6.65 -3.35 16.45
C SER A 667 -5.95 -4.36 17.37
N LEU A 668 -4.90 -3.89 18.06
CA LEU A 668 -4.19 -4.68 19.08
C LEU A 668 -5.16 -5.22 20.14
N GLU A 669 -6.09 -4.40 20.62
CA GLU A 669 -7.17 -4.82 21.53
C GLU A 669 -7.90 -6.09 21.06
N LYS A 670 -8.32 -6.12 19.79
CA LYS A 670 -9.04 -7.29 19.25
C LYS A 670 -8.13 -8.51 19.13
N LEU A 671 -6.84 -8.29 18.84
CA LEU A 671 -5.85 -9.37 18.80
C LEU A 671 -5.59 -9.95 20.19
N VAL A 672 -5.54 -9.11 21.22
CA VAL A 672 -5.38 -9.52 22.61
C VAL A 672 -6.58 -10.34 23.07
N GLN A 673 -7.81 -9.88 22.79
CA GLN A 673 -9.06 -10.61 23.11
C GLN A 673 -9.18 -11.97 22.42
N ASN A 674 -8.49 -12.17 21.29
CA ASN A 674 -8.49 -13.43 20.55
C ASN A 674 -7.52 -14.48 21.11
N LEU A 675 -6.65 -14.11 22.06
CA LEU A 675 -5.70 -15.01 22.68
C LEU A 675 -6.14 -15.38 24.09
N THR A 676 -5.89 -16.63 24.47
CA THR A 676 -6.11 -17.10 25.84
C THR A 676 -5.04 -16.56 26.77
N PRO A 677 -5.35 -16.28 28.06
CA PRO A 677 -4.38 -15.68 28.99
C PRO A 677 -3.06 -16.44 29.16
N ASP A 678 -3.01 -17.77 28.91
CA ASP A 678 -1.79 -18.57 28.93
C ASP A 678 -0.75 -18.13 27.87
N LYS A 679 -1.18 -17.46 26.79
CA LYS A 679 -0.32 -17.04 25.68
C LYS A 679 0.48 -15.75 25.94
N PHE A 680 0.24 -15.06 27.05
CA PHE A 680 0.86 -13.79 27.39
C PHE A 680 2.07 -13.94 28.31
N ASN A 681 3.12 -14.63 27.85
CA ASN A 681 4.28 -14.95 28.68
C ASN A 681 5.17 -13.72 28.90
N ILE A 682 5.34 -12.88 27.88
CA ILE A 682 6.18 -11.69 27.93
C ILE A 682 5.56 -10.66 28.88
N LEU A 683 4.23 -10.50 28.84
CA LEU A 683 3.49 -9.67 29.78
C LEU A 683 3.65 -10.18 31.23
N LYS A 684 3.51 -11.49 31.46
CA LYS A 684 3.67 -12.13 32.79
C LYS A 684 5.08 -12.03 33.36
N GLU A 685 6.10 -12.00 32.52
CA GLU A 685 7.49 -11.77 32.97
C GLU A 685 7.66 -10.36 33.56
N ASN A 686 6.80 -9.41 33.18
CA ASN A 686 6.90 -8.00 33.55
C ASN A 686 5.90 -7.56 34.64
N PHE A 687 4.94 -8.43 34.98
CA PHE A 687 3.81 -8.11 35.86
C PHE A 687 3.32 -9.34 36.65
N PRO A 688 2.80 -9.17 37.88
CA PRO A 688 2.26 -10.28 38.67
C PRO A 688 1.11 -11.04 37.97
N HIS A 689 1.05 -12.36 38.15
CA HIS A 689 0.05 -13.21 37.46
C HIS A 689 -1.42 -12.87 37.79
N HIS A 690 -1.71 -12.44 39.02
CA HIS A 690 -3.10 -12.18 39.44
C HIS A 690 -3.71 -10.91 38.82
N ILE A 691 -2.90 -10.05 38.19
CA ILE A 691 -3.35 -8.77 37.61
C ILE A 691 -3.58 -8.83 36.10
N MET A 692 -3.41 -10.02 35.50
CA MET A 692 -3.51 -10.18 34.05
C MET A 692 -4.88 -9.82 33.50
N SER A 693 -5.97 -10.08 34.23
CA SER A 693 -7.32 -9.70 33.81
C SER A 693 -7.47 -8.18 33.65
N LEU A 694 -6.76 -7.40 34.47
CA LEU A 694 -6.72 -5.95 34.39
C LEU A 694 -5.89 -5.48 33.19
N LEU A 695 -4.76 -6.14 32.92
CA LEU A 695 -3.83 -5.76 31.87
C LEU A 695 -4.18 -6.29 30.48
N LEU A 696 -5.06 -7.29 30.34
CA LEU A 696 -5.51 -7.81 29.04
C LEU A 696 -6.72 -7.04 28.48
N ARG A 697 -7.38 -6.24 29.32
CA ARG A 697 -8.35 -5.25 28.85
C ARG A 697 -7.59 -4.10 28.18
N LYS A 698 -8.24 -3.47 27.19
CA LYS A 698 -7.71 -2.27 26.55
C LYS A 698 -7.50 -1.16 27.59
N GLY A 699 -6.31 -0.56 27.57
CA GLY A 699 -6.03 0.63 28.35
C GLY A 699 -6.94 1.79 27.94
N VAL A 700 -7.34 2.61 28.90
CA VAL A 700 -8.20 3.76 28.69
C VAL A 700 -7.36 5.02 28.86
N TYR A 701 -7.12 5.77 27.78
CA TYR A 701 -6.16 6.87 27.80
C TYR A 701 -6.78 8.18 27.28
N PRO A 702 -6.61 9.32 27.99
CA PRO A 702 -7.30 10.57 27.66
C PRO A 702 -6.51 11.39 26.62
N TYR A 703 -6.47 10.92 25.37
CA TYR A 703 -5.63 11.48 24.30
C TYR A 703 -5.78 13.00 24.07
N GLU A 704 -7.02 13.52 24.04
CA GLU A 704 -7.30 14.95 23.79
C GLU A 704 -6.94 15.85 24.98
N TYR A 705 -6.93 15.30 26.19
CA TYR A 705 -6.50 16.00 27.40
C TYR A 705 -4.97 16.02 27.52
N MET A 706 -4.29 15.00 26.99
CA MET A 706 -2.82 14.93 26.92
C MET A 706 -2.29 15.79 25.77
N ASP A 707 -2.35 17.11 25.95
CA ASP A 707 -1.99 18.12 24.94
C ASP A 707 -0.64 18.82 25.16
N SER A 708 0.01 18.59 26.30
CA SER A 708 1.27 19.23 26.66
C SER A 708 2.08 18.38 27.65
N HIS A 709 3.40 18.59 27.67
CA HIS A 709 4.29 17.87 28.59
C HIS A 709 4.03 18.15 30.07
N GLN A 710 3.41 19.29 30.42
CA GLN A 710 3.06 19.63 31.80
C GLN A 710 2.01 18.67 32.37
N LYS A 711 1.14 18.12 31.52
CA LYS A 711 0.10 17.16 31.91
C LYS A 711 0.65 15.92 32.60
N PHE A 712 1.88 15.51 32.29
CA PHE A 712 2.49 14.34 32.92
C PHE A 712 2.77 14.52 34.42
N GLU A 713 2.88 15.75 34.91
CA GLU A 713 3.11 16.04 36.32
C GLU A 713 1.81 16.14 37.13
N GLU A 714 0.64 16.09 36.49
CA GLU A 714 -0.64 16.17 37.20
C GLU A 714 -0.87 14.90 38.03
N GLU A 715 -1.09 15.10 39.34
CA GLU A 715 -1.17 14.04 40.35
C GLU A 715 -2.57 13.38 40.47
N ILE A 716 -3.47 13.69 39.52
CA ILE A 716 -4.85 13.20 39.51
C ILE A 716 -5.19 12.57 38.17
N LEU A 717 -5.98 11.50 38.19
CA LEU A 717 -6.67 11.00 37.00
C LEU A 717 -7.78 12.01 36.65
N PRO A 718 -7.84 12.55 35.42
CA PRO A 718 -8.84 13.55 35.05
C PRO A 718 -10.26 12.97 35.06
N SER A 719 -11.27 13.85 35.05
CA SER A 719 -12.68 13.45 35.00
C SER A 719 -13.02 12.73 33.70
N ILE A 720 -14.12 11.96 33.71
CA ILE A 720 -14.60 11.21 32.53
C ILE A 720 -14.78 12.11 31.29
N ASP A 721 -15.22 13.36 31.46
CA ASP A 721 -15.37 14.35 30.38
C ASP A 721 -14.06 14.66 29.63
N SER A 722 -12.90 14.44 30.26
CA SER A 722 -11.59 14.64 29.62
C SER A 722 -11.17 13.51 28.67
N PHE A 723 -11.99 12.46 28.56
CA PHE A 723 -11.77 11.33 27.65
C PHE A 723 -12.61 11.45 26.37
N GLU A 724 -13.26 12.59 26.13
CA GLU A 724 -13.98 12.86 24.89
C GLU A 724 -13.04 12.89 23.67
N SER A 725 -13.45 12.24 22.57
CA SER A 725 -12.68 12.22 21.33
C SER A 725 -13.34 13.09 20.27
N THR A 726 -12.63 14.12 19.79
CA THR A 726 -13.11 14.99 18.71
C THR A 726 -13.33 14.25 17.40
N LEU A 727 -12.60 13.14 17.17
CA LEU A 727 -12.72 12.30 15.98
C LEU A 727 -14.02 11.50 15.93
N THR A 728 -14.54 11.06 17.09
CA THR A 728 -15.76 10.24 17.16
C THR A 728 -16.99 11.04 17.61
N GLY A 729 -16.78 12.20 18.24
CA GLY A 729 -17.85 13.00 18.86
C GLY A 729 -18.48 12.29 20.07
N SER A 730 -17.73 11.39 20.72
CA SER A 730 -18.19 10.62 21.87
C SER A 730 -17.09 10.44 22.92
N GLY A 731 -17.49 10.38 24.19
CA GLY A 731 -16.63 10.00 25.31
C GLY A 731 -16.55 8.48 25.51
N ILE A 732 -15.92 8.09 26.62
CA ILE A 732 -15.83 6.69 27.05
C ILE A 732 -17.03 6.28 27.90
N SER A 733 -17.24 4.98 28.08
CA SER A 733 -18.27 4.47 28.97
C SER A 733 -17.89 4.65 30.46
N ASP A 734 -18.89 4.67 31.35
CA ASP A 734 -18.63 4.65 32.81
C ASP A 734 -17.82 3.42 33.23
N GLU A 735 -18.00 2.29 32.53
CA GLU A 735 -17.26 1.06 32.80
C GLU A 735 -15.77 1.23 32.47
N ASP A 736 -15.46 1.86 31.33
CA ASP A 736 -14.08 2.16 30.94
C ASP A 736 -13.42 3.16 31.90
N TYR A 737 -14.17 4.16 32.37
CA TYR A 737 -13.65 5.10 33.36
C TYR A 737 -13.38 4.43 34.71
N ARG A 738 -14.30 3.58 35.19
CA ARG A 738 -14.07 2.75 36.40
C ARG A 738 -12.85 1.84 36.24
N HIS A 739 -12.64 1.30 35.04
CA HIS A 739 -11.45 0.51 34.74
C HIS A 739 -10.18 1.36 34.85
N ALA A 740 -10.15 2.57 34.27
CA ALA A 740 -9.03 3.51 34.41
C ALA A 740 -8.72 3.83 35.88
N GLN A 741 -9.75 4.11 36.69
CA GLN A 741 -9.61 4.34 38.13
C GLN A 741 -9.05 3.11 38.87
N THR A 742 -9.51 1.92 38.48
CA THR A 742 -9.01 0.66 39.06
C THR A 742 -7.52 0.48 38.76
N VAL A 743 -7.09 0.73 37.51
CA VAL A 743 -5.67 0.69 37.13
C VAL A 743 -4.86 1.72 37.92
N TRP A 744 -5.34 2.96 37.99
CA TRP A 744 -4.69 4.04 38.74
C TRP A 744 -4.43 3.67 40.20
N ASN A 745 -5.47 3.20 40.88
CA ASN A 745 -5.40 2.83 42.29
C ASN A 745 -4.58 1.57 42.53
N TYR A 746 -4.74 0.55 41.68
CA TYR A 746 -4.07 -0.74 41.83
C TYR A 746 -2.54 -0.59 41.75
N PHE A 747 -2.05 0.20 40.79
CA PHE A 747 -0.62 0.44 40.62
C PHE A 747 -0.08 1.57 41.50
N ASN A 748 -0.93 2.20 42.32
CA ASN A 748 -0.58 3.34 43.17
C ASN A 748 0.13 4.45 42.38
N LEU A 749 -0.45 4.80 41.22
CA LEU A 749 0.13 5.79 40.31
C LEU A 749 0.03 7.18 40.91
N LYS A 750 1.14 7.92 40.87
CA LYS A 750 1.26 9.24 41.50
C LYS A 750 0.89 10.38 40.57
N ASN A 751 1.06 10.18 39.27
CA ASN A 751 0.79 11.21 38.26
C ASN A 751 0.46 10.59 36.89
N MET A 752 -0.06 11.43 36.00
CA MET A 752 -0.39 11.05 34.62
C MET A 752 0.82 10.56 33.82
N GLY A 753 2.03 10.94 34.21
CA GLY A 753 3.27 10.40 33.66
C GLY A 753 3.44 8.91 33.95
N GLU A 754 3.34 8.48 35.20
CA GLU A 754 3.40 7.05 35.55
C GLU A 754 2.26 6.25 34.87
N TYR A 755 1.09 6.87 34.70
CA TYR A 755 -0.01 6.27 33.92
C TYR A 755 0.32 6.11 32.45
N HIS A 756 0.92 7.14 31.82
CA HIS A 756 1.42 7.08 30.46
C HIS A 756 2.47 5.99 30.26
N ASP A 757 3.45 5.91 31.17
CA ASP A 757 4.53 4.92 31.09
C ASP A 757 3.97 3.48 31.20
N LEU A 758 2.99 3.27 32.09
CA LEU A 758 2.29 1.99 32.22
C LEU A 758 1.52 1.65 30.94
N TYR A 759 0.80 2.62 30.38
CA TYR A 759 0.00 2.46 29.17
C TYR A 759 0.86 2.00 27.98
N VAL A 760 1.92 2.77 27.64
CA VAL A 760 2.81 2.44 26.51
C VAL A 760 3.58 1.13 26.75
N LYS A 761 3.93 0.83 28.01
CA LYS A 761 4.55 -0.44 28.40
C LYS A 761 3.63 -1.63 28.13
N CYS A 762 2.34 -1.53 28.49
CA CYS A 762 1.38 -2.60 28.28
C CYS A 762 1.17 -2.89 26.79
N ASP A 763 1.00 -1.86 25.97
CA ASP A 763 0.82 -1.99 24.52
C ASP A 763 1.99 -2.71 23.85
N VAL A 764 3.23 -2.37 24.22
CA VAL A 764 4.43 -3.02 23.67
C VAL A 764 4.54 -4.49 24.09
N LEU A 765 4.24 -4.82 25.34
CA LEU A 765 4.32 -6.19 25.84
C LEU A 765 3.22 -7.08 25.25
N GLN A 766 1.98 -6.56 25.16
CA GLN A 766 0.88 -7.23 24.48
C GLN A 766 1.19 -7.44 23.00
N LEU A 767 1.73 -6.43 22.31
CA LEU A 767 2.16 -6.56 20.92
C LEU A 767 3.22 -7.66 20.76
N ALA A 768 4.20 -7.71 21.66
CA ALA A 768 5.23 -8.74 21.65
C ALA A 768 4.61 -10.14 21.80
N ASP A 769 3.72 -10.36 22.78
CA ASP A 769 3.04 -11.65 22.96
C ASP A 769 2.18 -12.02 21.73
N VAL A 770 1.35 -11.10 21.24
CA VAL A 770 0.48 -11.33 20.08
C VAL A 770 1.31 -11.73 18.86
N PHE A 771 2.36 -10.98 18.57
CA PHE A 771 3.13 -11.19 17.34
C PHE A 771 4.11 -12.36 17.45
N GLU A 772 4.69 -12.65 18.64
CA GLU A 772 5.49 -13.87 18.85
C GLU A 772 4.63 -15.14 18.72
N ASN A 773 3.38 -15.13 19.20
CA ASN A 773 2.45 -16.23 18.96
C ASN A 773 2.14 -16.38 17.46
N PHE A 774 1.95 -15.27 16.74
CA PHE A 774 1.77 -15.30 15.28
C PHE A 774 3.01 -15.83 14.54
N ARG A 775 4.22 -15.43 14.96
CA ARG A 775 5.49 -15.96 14.42
C ARG A 775 5.58 -17.48 14.61
N LYS A 776 5.30 -17.97 15.82
CA LYS A 776 5.27 -19.41 16.12
C LYS A 776 4.23 -20.15 15.28
N LEU A 777 3.05 -19.56 15.08
CA LEU A 777 2.01 -20.09 14.21
C LEU A 777 2.50 -20.24 12.76
N CYS A 778 3.12 -19.19 12.20
CA CYS A 778 3.70 -19.21 10.86
C CYS A 778 4.80 -20.27 10.72
N GLN A 779 5.66 -20.38 11.73
CA GLN A 779 6.72 -21.37 11.78
C GLN A 779 6.15 -22.79 11.86
N HIS A 780 5.08 -23.01 12.62
CA HIS A 780 4.43 -24.31 12.76
C HIS A 780 3.74 -24.75 11.46
N TYR A 781 2.89 -23.90 10.87
CA TYR A 781 2.10 -24.27 9.70
C TYR A 781 2.88 -24.19 8.38
N TYR A 782 3.74 -23.19 8.22
CA TYR A 782 4.44 -22.93 6.96
C TYR A 782 5.93 -23.27 7.02
N GLY A 783 6.49 -23.45 8.22
CA GLY A 783 7.94 -23.52 8.41
C GLY A 783 8.64 -22.27 7.89
N LEU A 784 8.00 -21.10 8.02
CA LEU A 784 8.53 -19.80 7.61
C LEU A 784 8.36 -18.81 8.77
N ASP A 785 9.39 -18.03 9.05
CA ASP A 785 9.30 -16.93 10.00
C ASP A 785 8.83 -15.66 9.28
N CYS A 786 7.67 -15.14 9.68
CA CYS A 786 6.99 -14.06 8.96
C CYS A 786 7.77 -12.74 8.95
N VAL A 787 8.68 -12.51 9.90
CA VAL A 787 9.50 -11.28 9.97
C VAL A 787 10.58 -11.19 8.88
N HIS A 788 10.80 -12.24 8.08
CA HIS A 788 11.58 -12.09 6.84
C HIS A 788 10.80 -11.36 5.75
N LEU A 789 9.48 -11.26 5.90
CA LEU A 789 8.52 -10.67 4.98
C LEU A 789 7.91 -9.42 5.60
N PHE A 790 7.03 -8.76 4.85
CA PHE A 790 6.46 -7.47 5.28
C PHE A 790 4.93 -7.43 5.23
N THR A 791 4.27 -8.41 4.62
CA THR A 791 2.81 -8.39 4.42
C THR A 791 2.24 -9.81 4.42
N ALA A 792 0.97 -9.95 4.79
CA ALA A 792 0.22 -11.21 4.69
C ALA A 792 0.19 -11.79 3.25
N PRO A 793 -0.04 -11.01 2.17
CA PRO A 793 0.08 -11.53 0.80
C PRO A 793 1.48 -12.05 0.47
N GLY A 794 2.53 -11.38 0.96
CA GLY A 794 3.91 -11.86 0.79
C GLY A 794 4.14 -13.20 1.49
N LEU A 795 3.63 -13.35 2.72
CA LEU A 795 3.66 -14.60 3.47
C LEU A 795 2.88 -15.71 2.76
N ALA A 796 1.66 -15.42 2.31
CA ALA A 796 0.83 -16.37 1.59
C ALA A 796 1.51 -16.86 0.30
N TRP A 797 2.13 -15.94 -0.46
CA TRP A 797 2.84 -16.28 -1.69
C TRP A 797 4.06 -17.16 -1.45
N GLN A 798 4.91 -16.82 -0.47
CA GLN A 798 6.09 -17.63 -0.14
C GLN A 798 5.71 -18.99 0.44
N SER A 799 4.68 -19.03 1.29
CA SER A 799 4.16 -20.27 1.88
C SER A 799 3.61 -21.18 0.78
N SER A 800 2.82 -20.64 -0.16
CA SER A 800 2.30 -21.37 -1.32
C SER A 800 3.42 -22.00 -2.14
N LEU A 801 4.41 -21.21 -2.57
CA LEU A 801 5.53 -21.75 -3.36
C LEU A 801 6.32 -22.82 -2.60
N LYS A 802 6.48 -22.67 -1.28
CA LYS A 802 7.23 -23.63 -0.46
C LYS A 802 6.46 -24.92 -0.27
N MET A 803 5.19 -24.83 0.10
CA MET A 803 4.38 -26.00 0.46
C MET A 803 3.96 -26.82 -0.75
N THR A 804 3.79 -26.18 -1.92
CA THR A 804 3.48 -26.89 -3.17
C THR A 804 4.73 -27.49 -3.82
N ASP A 805 5.91 -26.90 -3.59
CA ASP A 805 7.19 -27.22 -4.25
C ASP A 805 7.06 -27.32 -5.79
N GLN A 806 6.09 -26.61 -6.37
CA GLN A 806 5.85 -26.61 -7.81
C GLN A 806 6.34 -25.32 -8.45
N PRO A 807 7.13 -25.40 -9.54
CA PRO A 807 7.48 -24.24 -10.32
C PRO A 807 6.27 -23.75 -11.13
N LEU A 808 6.03 -22.45 -11.10
CA LEU A 808 5.00 -21.77 -11.88
C LEU A 808 5.64 -21.08 -13.07
N GLU A 809 5.16 -21.38 -14.27
CA GLU A 809 5.59 -20.70 -15.49
C GLU A 809 4.96 -19.30 -15.58
N LEU A 810 5.78 -18.32 -15.95
CA LEU A 810 5.38 -16.96 -16.27
C LEU A 810 5.26 -16.79 -17.77
N PHE A 811 4.35 -15.92 -18.20
CA PHE A 811 4.28 -15.51 -19.59
C PHE A 811 5.59 -14.87 -20.04
N THR A 812 6.11 -15.32 -21.19
CA THR A 812 7.20 -14.64 -21.91
C THR A 812 6.69 -13.76 -23.04
N ASP A 813 5.41 -13.88 -23.40
CA ASP A 813 4.73 -13.07 -24.41
C ASP A 813 3.78 -12.07 -23.73
N ILE A 814 3.96 -10.78 -24.01
CA ILE A 814 3.11 -9.71 -23.47
C ILE A 814 1.66 -9.86 -23.93
N ASN A 815 1.42 -10.43 -25.11
CA ASN A 815 0.08 -10.62 -25.65
C ASN A 815 -0.69 -11.66 -24.83
N MET A 816 -0.04 -12.72 -24.33
CA MET A 816 -0.66 -13.69 -23.43
C MET A 816 -1.05 -13.03 -22.11
N HIS A 817 -0.16 -12.21 -21.54
CA HIS A 817 -0.45 -11.47 -20.31
C HIS A 817 -1.67 -10.55 -20.49
N MET A 818 -1.69 -9.76 -21.57
CA MET A 818 -2.81 -8.86 -21.88
C MET A 818 -4.11 -9.61 -22.17
N PHE A 819 -4.04 -10.73 -22.87
CA PHE A 819 -5.17 -11.60 -23.16
C PHE A 819 -5.83 -12.12 -21.88
N VAL A 820 -5.02 -12.63 -20.95
CA VAL A 820 -5.51 -13.10 -19.65
C VAL A 820 -6.04 -11.95 -18.81
N GLU A 821 -5.33 -10.82 -18.73
CA GLU A 821 -5.79 -9.62 -18.00
C GLU A 821 -7.15 -9.11 -18.50
N LYS A 822 -7.38 -9.09 -19.82
CA LYS A 822 -8.68 -8.76 -20.43
C LYS A 822 -9.75 -9.78 -20.08
N GLY A 823 -9.39 -11.04 -19.81
CA GLY A 823 -10.29 -12.10 -19.35
C GLY A 823 -10.62 -12.07 -17.86
N ILE A 824 -9.82 -11.41 -17.01
CA ILE A 824 -10.04 -11.36 -15.56
C ILE A 824 -11.36 -10.63 -15.23
N ARG A 825 -12.17 -11.26 -14.38
CA ARG A 825 -13.42 -10.72 -13.83
C ARG A 825 -13.33 -10.70 -12.31
N GLY A 826 -13.94 -9.70 -11.68
CA GLY A 826 -14.05 -9.61 -10.22
C GLY A 826 -15.25 -10.39 -9.68
N GLY A 827 -15.55 -10.22 -8.40
CA GLY A 827 -16.82 -10.69 -7.83
C GLY A 827 -18.02 -10.07 -8.55
N ILE A 828 -19.03 -10.90 -8.81
CA ILE A 828 -20.30 -10.46 -9.40
C ILE A 828 -21.19 -9.95 -8.26
N SER A 829 -21.81 -8.79 -8.44
CA SER A 829 -22.78 -8.23 -7.50
C SER A 829 -24.01 -7.77 -8.27
N VAL A 830 -25.13 -8.44 -8.03
CA VAL A 830 -26.41 -8.18 -8.71
C VAL A 830 -27.50 -8.03 -7.68
N ILE A 831 -28.37 -7.05 -7.91
CA ILE A 831 -29.60 -6.86 -7.13
C ILE A 831 -30.75 -6.94 -8.12
N THR A 832 -31.41 -8.09 -8.19
CA THR A 832 -32.60 -8.31 -9.04
C THR A 832 -33.85 -7.70 -8.42
N LYS A 833 -33.93 -7.74 -7.08
CA LYS A 833 -35.04 -7.18 -6.30
C LYS A 833 -34.52 -6.18 -5.27
N ARG A 834 -34.83 -4.89 -5.48
CA ARG A 834 -34.34 -3.78 -4.64
C ARG A 834 -34.97 -3.71 -3.25
N PHE A 835 -36.20 -4.20 -3.11
CA PHE A 835 -36.89 -4.20 -1.83
C PHE A 835 -37.60 -5.54 -1.62
N SER A 836 -37.35 -6.14 -0.47
CA SER A 836 -38.05 -7.32 -0.01
C SER A 836 -38.17 -7.26 1.50
N GLN A 837 -39.39 -7.33 2.01
CA GLN A 837 -39.68 -7.47 3.42
C GLN A 837 -40.09 -8.91 3.72
N ALA A 838 -39.58 -9.49 4.80
CA ALA A 838 -40.02 -10.77 5.31
C ALA A 838 -41.36 -10.58 6.06
N ASN A 839 -42.24 -11.57 5.98
CA ASN A 839 -43.50 -11.62 6.72
C ASN A 839 -43.70 -13.05 7.18
N ASN A 840 -43.26 -13.41 8.39
CA ASN A 840 -43.43 -14.76 8.89
C ASN A 840 -43.60 -14.74 10.41
N LYS A 841 -44.15 -15.83 10.95
CA LYS A 841 -44.54 -15.97 12.36
C LYS A 841 -43.42 -15.75 13.38
N TYR A 842 -42.16 -15.71 12.96
CA TYR A 842 -41.01 -15.47 13.83
C TYR A 842 -40.66 -13.98 13.97
N LEU A 843 -41.35 -13.09 13.23
CA LEU A 843 -41.14 -11.65 13.29
C LEU A 843 -42.14 -10.97 14.25
N PRO A 844 -41.69 -9.98 15.04
CA PRO A 844 -42.56 -9.27 16.00
C PRO A 844 -43.69 -8.47 15.33
N ASN A 845 -43.55 -8.14 14.05
CA ASN A 845 -44.52 -7.42 13.22
C ASN A 845 -45.17 -8.33 12.16
N PHE A 846 -45.30 -9.63 12.44
CA PHE A 846 -45.97 -10.58 11.57
C PHE A 846 -47.43 -10.18 11.32
N ASP A 847 -47.82 -10.17 10.05
CA ASP A 847 -49.18 -9.88 9.61
C ASP A 847 -49.77 -11.12 8.92
N ALA A 848 -50.65 -11.82 9.64
CA ALA A 848 -51.30 -13.03 9.16
C ALA A 848 -52.23 -12.77 7.96
N SER A 849 -52.60 -11.51 7.67
CA SER A 849 -53.39 -11.15 6.50
C SER A 849 -52.56 -11.05 5.21
N LYS A 850 -51.23 -11.00 5.33
CA LYS A 850 -50.29 -10.94 4.20
C LYS A 850 -49.68 -12.31 3.93
N SER A 851 -49.23 -12.52 2.70
CA SER A 851 -48.53 -13.76 2.33
C SER A 851 -47.29 -13.99 3.20
N ILE A 852 -47.07 -15.23 3.63
CA ILE A 852 -45.87 -15.57 4.39
C ILE A 852 -44.66 -15.49 3.45
N LYS A 853 -43.59 -14.91 3.96
CA LYS A 853 -42.40 -14.59 3.18
C LYS A 853 -41.15 -14.72 4.03
N HIS A 854 -40.27 -15.59 3.58
CA HIS A 854 -38.95 -15.80 4.17
C HIS A 854 -37.88 -15.11 3.33
N ILE A 855 -36.83 -14.64 4.01
CA ILE A 855 -35.61 -14.14 3.38
C ILE A 855 -34.47 -14.97 3.94
N ILE A 856 -33.71 -15.61 3.05
CA ILE A 856 -32.56 -16.44 3.40
C ILE A 856 -31.29 -15.75 2.89
N TYR A 857 -30.24 -15.77 3.69
CA TYR A 857 -28.89 -15.37 3.30
C TYR A 857 -28.00 -16.61 3.23
N LEU A 858 -27.45 -16.88 2.04
CA LEU A 858 -26.51 -17.96 1.80
C LEU A 858 -25.13 -17.36 1.54
N ASP A 859 -24.10 -17.86 2.23
CA ASP A 859 -22.70 -17.49 2.00
C ASP A 859 -21.86 -18.75 1.79
N CYS A 860 -21.01 -18.73 0.77
CA CYS A 860 -20.12 -19.84 0.47
C CYS A 860 -18.87 -19.77 1.35
N ASN A 861 -18.71 -20.77 2.21
CA ASN A 861 -17.56 -20.91 3.09
C ASN A 861 -16.25 -20.94 2.29
N ASN A 862 -15.45 -19.89 2.43
CA ASN A 862 -14.16 -19.73 1.74
C ASN A 862 -14.22 -19.97 0.22
N LEU A 863 -15.18 -19.33 -0.46
CA LEU A 863 -15.40 -19.41 -1.91
C LEU A 863 -14.12 -19.55 -2.75
N TYR A 864 -13.18 -18.60 -2.66
CA TYR A 864 -11.94 -18.66 -3.46
C TYR A 864 -11.04 -19.83 -3.07
N GLY A 865 -10.94 -20.16 -1.78
CA GLY A 865 -10.17 -21.31 -1.33
C GLY A 865 -10.73 -22.63 -1.86
N ALA A 866 -12.06 -22.74 -1.97
CA ALA A 866 -12.73 -23.90 -2.57
C ALA A 866 -12.38 -24.07 -4.06
N TYR A 867 -12.25 -22.98 -4.82
CA TYR A 867 -11.80 -23.08 -6.22
C TYR A 867 -10.29 -23.20 -6.37
N MET A 868 -9.51 -22.71 -5.41
CA MET A 868 -8.05 -22.80 -5.46
C MET A 868 -7.52 -24.23 -5.23
N VAL A 869 -8.35 -25.15 -4.73
CA VAL A 869 -8.00 -26.58 -4.59
C VAL A 869 -8.33 -27.40 -5.84
N GLU A 870 -8.97 -26.80 -6.84
CA GLU A 870 -9.16 -27.42 -8.15
C GLU A 870 -7.86 -27.41 -8.96
N SER A 871 -7.87 -28.07 -10.11
CA SER A 871 -6.76 -28.03 -11.05
C SER A 871 -6.62 -26.65 -11.67
N LEU A 872 -5.51 -25.97 -11.38
CA LEU A 872 -5.23 -24.60 -11.84
C LEU A 872 -4.16 -24.55 -12.92
N PRO A 873 -4.16 -23.52 -13.79
CA PRO A 873 -3.06 -23.27 -14.72
C PRO A 873 -1.72 -23.13 -13.99
N TYR A 874 -0.69 -23.85 -14.43
CA TYR A 874 0.67 -23.71 -13.85
C TYR A 874 1.78 -23.53 -14.90
N GLY A 875 1.56 -23.88 -16.16
CA GLY A 875 2.54 -23.73 -17.24
C GLY A 875 2.08 -24.38 -18.55
N GLY A 876 3.00 -24.52 -19.52
CA GLY A 876 2.73 -24.99 -20.87
C GLY A 876 1.92 -24.00 -21.71
N PHE A 877 2.12 -22.69 -21.50
CA PHE A 877 1.34 -21.66 -22.18
C PHE A 877 1.69 -21.58 -23.67
N GLU A 878 0.70 -21.83 -24.53
CA GLU A 878 0.90 -21.90 -25.98
C GLU A 878 -0.31 -21.33 -26.74
N TRP A 879 -0.05 -20.51 -27.75
CA TRP A 879 -1.07 -20.12 -28.72
C TRP A 879 -1.33 -21.29 -29.68
N ILE A 880 -2.58 -21.73 -29.80
CA ILE A 880 -2.96 -22.79 -30.74
C ILE A 880 -3.91 -22.25 -31.82
N SER A 881 -4.14 -23.05 -32.86
CA SER A 881 -5.07 -22.70 -33.95
C SER A 881 -6.47 -22.42 -33.40
N ALA A 882 -7.11 -21.36 -33.90
CA ALA A 882 -8.50 -21.04 -33.59
C ALA A 882 -9.52 -21.83 -34.46
N ASP A 883 -9.03 -22.62 -35.42
CA ASP A 883 -9.85 -23.50 -36.26
C ASP A 883 -10.23 -24.77 -35.49
N VAL A 884 -11.30 -24.66 -34.70
CA VAL A 884 -11.82 -25.73 -33.84
C VAL A 884 -13.33 -25.86 -33.99
N THR A 885 -13.87 -27.07 -33.80
CA THR A 885 -15.31 -27.34 -33.88
C THR A 885 -16.00 -27.17 -32.53
N LEU A 886 -17.31 -26.91 -32.56
CA LEU A 886 -18.14 -26.88 -31.34
C LEU A 886 -18.08 -28.22 -30.59
N ASP A 887 -18.12 -29.34 -31.32
CA ASP A 887 -18.02 -30.69 -30.76
C ASP A 887 -16.70 -30.88 -30.02
N TRP A 888 -15.59 -30.37 -30.57
CA TRP A 888 -14.31 -30.42 -29.90
C TRP A 888 -14.35 -29.67 -28.57
N ILE A 889 -14.87 -28.43 -28.54
CA ILE A 889 -14.99 -27.63 -27.30
C ILE A 889 -15.85 -28.36 -26.26
N GLN A 890 -16.97 -28.96 -26.67
CA GLN A 890 -17.86 -29.71 -25.77
C GLN A 890 -17.25 -31.02 -25.29
N SER A 891 -16.34 -31.63 -26.08
CA SER A 891 -15.67 -32.89 -25.74
C SER A 891 -14.55 -32.74 -24.69
N ILE A 892 -14.09 -31.53 -24.40
CA ILE A 892 -12.98 -31.30 -23.44
C ILE A 892 -13.40 -31.76 -22.04
N PRO A 893 -12.72 -32.76 -21.43
CA PRO A 893 -13.05 -33.25 -20.09
C PRO A 893 -12.87 -32.19 -19.01
N GLN A 894 -13.73 -32.20 -17.99
CA GLN A 894 -13.67 -31.26 -16.85
C GLN A 894 -12.40 -31.44 -15.98
N ASP A 895 -11.82 -32.64 -16.01
CA ASP A 895 -10.63 -33.09 -15.28
C ASP A 895 -9.40 -33.22 -16.17
N SER A 896 -9.46 -32.68 -17.41
CA SER A 896 -8.34 -32.69 -18.35
C SER A 896 -7.07 -32.07 -17.75
N SER A 897 -5.92 -32.70 -18.01
CA SER A 897 -4.59 -32.15 -17.68
C SER A 897 -4.22 -30.93 -18.54
N GLU A 898 -4.95 -30.71 -19.62
CA GLU A 898 -4.82 -29.52 -20.48
C GLU A 898 -6.08 -28.67 -20.40
N GLY A 899 -5.94 -27.36 -20.55
CA GLY A 899 -7.08 -26.50 -20.78
C GLY A 899 -6.76 -25.25 -21.53
N TYR A 900 -7.80 -24.44 -21.65
CA TYR A 900 -7.88 -23.42 -22.68
C TYR A 900 -8.60 -22.19 -22.16
N ILE A 901 -8.11 -21.03 -22.58
CA ILE A 901 -8.82 -19.75 -22.50
C ILE A 901 -9.11 -19.33 -23.94
N PHE A 902 -10.37 -19.03 -24.21
CA PHE A 902 -10.86 -18.69 -25.53
C PHE A 902 -11.21 -17.20 -25.61
N GLU A 903 -11.00 -16.57 -26.77
CA GLU A 903 -11.65 -15.32 -27.17
C GLU A 903 -12.70 -15.64 -28.24
N VAL A 904 -13.97 -15.38 -27.93
CA VAL A 904 -15.12 -15.84 -28.73
C VAL A 904 -16.15 -14.74 -28.96
N ASP A 905 -16.95 -14.91 -30.01
CA ASP A 905 -18.22 -14.22 -30.15
C ASP A 905 -19.35 -15.17 -29.75
N LEU A 906 -20.22 -14.73 -28.82
CA LEU A 906 -21.38 -15.49 -28.35
C LEU A 906 -22.65 -14.70 -28.64
N LYS A 907 -23.59 -15.32 -29.35
CA LYS A 907 -24.94 -14.80 -29.51
C LYS A 907 -25.78 -15.16 -28.29
N TYR A 908 -26.49 -14.17 -27.77
CA TYR A 908 -27.47 -14.29 -26.69
C TYR A 908 -28.87 -14.35 -27.32
N PRO A 909 -29.50 -15.53 -27.40
CA PRO A 909 -30.81 -15.63 -28.03
C PRO A 909 -31.89 -14.91 -27.22
N GLU A 910 -32.77 -14.17 -27.92
CA GLU A 910 -33.85 -13.38 -27.29
C GLU A 910 -34.81 -14.28 -26.49
N GLU A 911 -35.00 -15.52 -26.94
CA GLU A 911 -35.84 -16.52 -26.26
C GLU A 911 -35.35 -16.87 -24.84
N LEU A 912 -34.09 -16.55 -24.50
CA LEU A 912 -33.52 -16.78 -23.16
C LEU A 912 -33.59 -15.56 -22.24
N HIS A 913 -34.03 -14.39 -22.75
CA HIS A 913 -33.98 -13.14 -22.00
C HIS A 913 -34.83 -13.18 -20.73
N ASP A 914 -36.04 -13.72 -20.80
CA ASP A 914 -36.92 -13.85 -19.63
C ASP A 914 -36.37 -14.86 -18.63
N LEU A 915 -35.82 -15.98 -19.11
CA LEU A 915 -35.25 -17.03 -18.27
C LEU A 915 -33.99 -16.57 -17.51
N HIS A 916 -33.15 -15.77 -18.16
CA HIS A 916 -31.88 -15.31 -17.60
C HIS A 916 -31.94 -13.90 -17.02
N ASN A 917 -33.11 -13.27 -16.95
CA ASN A 917 -33.25 -11.87 -16.52
C ASN A 917 -32.69 -11.62 -15.10
N ASP A 918 -32.87 -12.61 -14.21
CA ASP A 918 -32.37 -12.52 -12.84
C ASP A 918 -30.85 -12.73 -12.74
N TYR A 919 -30.27 -13.53 -13.62
CA TYR A 919 -28.83 -13.79 -13.61
C TYR A 919 -28.24 -13.96 -15.01
N PRO A 920 -28.07 -12.85 -15.75
CA PRO A 920 -27.54 -12.91 -17.11
C PRO A 920 -26.14 -13.54 -17.16
N LEU A 921 -25.97 -14.49 -18.06
CA LEU A 921 -24.71 -15.18 -18.30
C LEU A 921 -23.64 -14.27 -18.93
N ALA A 922 -22.37 -14.68 -18.78
CA ALA A 922 -21.19 -14.05 -19.39
C ALA A 922 -21.07 -12.53 -19.12
N PRO A 923 -20.88 -12.10 -17.85
CA PRO A 923 -20.82 -10.68 -17.51
C PRO A 923 -19.60 -9.98 -18.11
N GLU A 924 -19.77 -8.68 -18.42
CA GLU A 924 -18.78 -7.86 -19.13
C GLU A 924 -18.40 -6.62 -18.35
N LYS A 925 -17.14 -6.18 -18.50
CA LYS A 925 -16.73 -4.86 -18.01
C LYS A 925 -17.27 -3.81 -18.99
N MET A 926 -18.13 -2.92 -18.51
CA MET A 926 -18.80 -1.91 -19.32
C MET A 926 -18.73 -0.55 -18.63
N ASP A 927 -18.52 0.50 -19.42
CA ASP A 927 -18.73 1.87 -18.95
C ASP A 927 -20.22 2.14 -18.89
N ILE A 928 -20.72 2.35 -17.68
CA ILE A 928 -22.10 2.81 -17.51
C ILE A 928 -22.15 4.24 -18.00
N LYS A 929 -23.12 4.55 -18.87
CA LYS A 929 -23.46 5.90 -19.28
C LYS A 929 -24.73 6.37 -18.55
N PHE A 930 -24.95 7.68 -18.55
CA PHE A 930 -26.15 8.26 -17.93
C PHE A 930 -27.45 7.71 -18.57
N GLU A 931 -27.42 7.43 -19.87
CA GLU A 931 -28.52 6.81 -20.61
C GLU A 931 -28.83 5.37 -20.17
N ASP A 932 -27.84 4.63 -19.68
CA ASP A 932 -28.01 3.25 -19.17
C ASP A 932 -28.64 3.21 -17.78
N LEU A 933 -28.81 4.35 -17.11
CA LEU A 933 -29.38 4.42 -15.77
C LEU A 933 -30.90 4.20 -15.78
N SER A 934 -31.40 3.43 -14.81
CA SER A 934 -32.84 3.34 -14.56
C SER A 934 -33.43 4.71 -14.19
N GLU A 935 -34.71 4.96 -14.49
CA GLU A 935 -35.40 6.20 -14.10
C GLU A 935 -35.30 6.49 -12.60
N PHE A 936 -35.37 5.45 -11.77
CA PHE A 936 -35.09 5.58 -10.34
C PHE A 936 -33.67 6.07 -10.06
N SER A 937 -32.66 5.49 -10.71
CA SER A 937 -31.26 5.91 -10.52
C SER A 937 -31.05 7.36 -10.97
N LYS A 938 -31.72 7.79 -12.04
CA LYS A 938 -31.76 9.18 -12.49
C LYS A 938 -32.45 10.09 -11.46
N ALA A 939 -33.56 9.63 -10.85
CA ALA A 939 -34.25 10.37 -9.81
C ALA A 939 -33.43 10.49 -8.52
N VAL A 940 -32.65 9.46 -8.14
CA VAL A 940 -31.74 9.50 -6.97
C VAL A 940 -30.57 10.44 -7.18
N LEU A 941 -30.11 10.64 -8.42
CA LEU A 941 -29.04 11.59 -8.76
C LEU A 941 -29.40 13.07 -8.48
N ASN A 942 -30.57 13.38 -7.91
CA ASN A 942 -31.12 14.71 -7.58
C ASN A 942 -30.07 15.74 -7.06
N GLY A 943 -29.39 16.45 -7.97
CA GLY A 943 -28.35 17.44 -7.66
C GLY A 943 -26.93 16.90 -7.50
N MET A 944 -26.71 15.59 -7.59
CA MET A 944 -25.39 14.94 -7.61
C MET A 944 -24.83 14.89 -9.03
N LYS A 945 -23.51 15.13 -9.17
CA LYS A 945 -22.84 15.06 -10.47
C LYS A 945 -22.65 13.61 -10.91
N TYR A 946 -23.15 13.26 -12.09
CA TYR A 946 -22.87 11.98 -12.73
C TYR A 946 -21.36 11.85 -13.04
N ALA A 947 -20.77 10.73 -12.63
CA ALA A 947 -19.42 10.34 -13.00
C ALA A 947 -19.47 8.98 -13.70
N PRO A 948 -19.03 8.86 -14.96
CA PRO A 948 -18.91 7.57 -15.64
C PRO A 948 -18.02 6.63 -14.83
N SER A 949 -18.40 5.35 -14.75
CA SER A 949 -17.58 4.34 -14.12
C SER A 949 -17.72 3.01 -14.84
N THR A 950 -16.60 2.32 -15.00
CA THR A 950 -16.57 0.95 -15.52
C THR A 950 -17.02 -0.01 -14.43
N LYS A 951 -17.98 -0.87 -14.74
CA LYS A 951 -18.54 -1.88 -13.83
C LYS A 951 -18.54 -3.25 -14.49
N LEU A 952 -18.52 -4.32 -13.68
CA LEU A 952 -18.80 -5.66 -14.17
C LEU A 952 -20.32 -5.84 -14.19
N VAL A 953 -20.89 -5.97 -15.38
CA VAL A 953 -22.34 -5.91 -15.61
C VAL A 953 -22.82 -7.21 -16.25
N PRO A 954 -23.65 -7.99 -15.55
CA PRO A 954 -24.46 -9.04 -16.15
C PRO A 954 -25.50 -8.38 -17.06
N ASN A 955 -25.51 -8.75 -18.34
CA ASN A 955 -26.40 -8.19 -19.33
C ASN A 955 -26.73 -9.22 -20.41
N LEU A 956 -27.90 -9.06 -21.03
CA LEU A 956 -28.46 -9.98 -22.04
C LEU A 956 -27.98 -9.69 -23.48
N LYS A 957 -26.97 -8.83 -23.67
CA LYS A 957 -26.46 -8.50 -25.02
C LYS A 957 -25.56 -9.62 -25.54
N ASP A 958 -25.43 -9.70 -26.86
CA ASP A 958 -24.39 -10.50 -27.52
C ASP A 958 -22.99 -10.13 -27.00
N LYS A 959 -22.12 -11.14 -26.93
CA LYS A 959 -20.74 -11.00 -26.45
C LYS A 959 -19.80 -11.00 -27.64
N LYS A 960 -18.95 -9.99 -27.75
CA LYS A 960 -17.96 -9.87 -28.83
C LYS A 960 -16.55 -9.84 -28.25
N ASN A 961 -15.64 -10.62 -28.85
CA ASN A 961 -14.26 -10.79 -28.37
C ASN A 961 -14.22 -11.12 -26.86
N TYR A 962 -15.14 -11.97 -26.41
CA TYR A 962 -15.33 -12.34 -25.02
C TYR A 962 -14.29 -13.38 -24.62
N ILE A 963 -13.49 -13.05 -23.61
CA ILE A 963 -12.43 -13.93 -23.13
C ILE A 963 -12.96 -14.76 -21.95
N THR A 964 -12.88 -16.09 -22.06
CA THR A 964 -13.40 -16.98 -21.02
C THR A 964 -12.64 -18.31 -20.94
N TYR A 965 -12.65 -18.90 -19.74
CA TYR A 965 -12.11 -20.23 -19.48
C TYR A 965 -13.02 -21.31 -20.08
N TYR A 966 -12.46 -22.40 -20.61
CA TYR A 966 -13.23 -23.41 -21.35
C TYR A 966 -14.42 -23.98 -20.57
N LYS A 967 -14.30 -24.21 -19.25
CA LYS A 967 -15.41 -24.71 -18.42
C LYS A 967 -16.59 -23.73 -18.41
N ASN A 968 -16.29 -22.43 -18.33
CA ASN A 968 -17.31 -21.39 -18.38
C ASN A 968 -17.94 -21.32 -19.78
N LEU A 969 -17.15 -21.46 -20.84
CA LEU A 969 -17.67 -21.53 -22.21
C LEU A 969 -18.64 -22.72 -22.36
N GLN A 970 -18.24 -23.91 -21.95
CA GLN A 970 -19.10 -25.10 -21.97
C GLN A 970 -20.38 -24.88 -21.15
N PHE A 971 -20.27 -24.25 -19.99
CA PHE A 971 -21.43 -23.87 -19.17
C PHE A 971 -22.37 -22.92 -19.93
N TYR A 972 -21.85 -21.86 -20.56
CA TYR A 972 -22.67 -20.92 -21.33
C TYR A 972 -23.38 -21.59 -22.51
N LEU A 973 -22.67 -22.46 -23.24
CA LEU A 973 -23.24 -23.20 -24.38
C LEU A 973 -24.33 -24.18 -23.93
N LYS A 974 -24.10 -24.88 -22.80
CA LYS A 974 -25.10 -25.76 -22.19
C LYS A 974 -26.37 -25.01 -21.81
N HIS A 975 -26.26 -23.74 -21.43
CA HIS A 975 -27.38 -22.87 -21.08
C HIS A 975 -27.87 -22.01 -22.26
N GLY A 976 -27.57 -22.42 -23.50
CA GLY A 976 -28.24 -21.90 -24.69
C GLY A 976 -27.58 -20.71 -25.39
N LEU A 977 -26.46 -20.16 -24.90
CA LEU A 977 -25.68 -19.21 -25.69
C LEU A 977 -25.14 -19.91 -26.94
N LYS A 978 -25.12 -19.21 -28.08
CA LYS A 978 -24.69 -19.77 -29.37
C LYS A 978 -23.30 -19.25 -29.72
N LEU A 979 -22.35 -20.16 -29.97
CA LEU A 979 -21.01 -19.80 -30.43
C LEU A 979 -21.06 -19.35 -31.90
N GLU A 980 -20.66 -18.10 -32.18
CA GLU A 980 -20.60 -17.59 -33.55
C GLU A 980 -19.19 -17.70 -34.14
N LYS A 981 -18.16 -17.42 -33.33
CA LYS A 981 -16.77 -17.38 -33.79
C LYS A 981 -15.77 -17.63 -32.66
N VAL A 982 -14.68 -18.31 -32.98
CA VAL A 982 -13.47 -18.40 -32.15
C VAL A 982 -12.37 -17.55 -32.78
N HIS A 983 -11.79 -16.62 -32.03
CA HIS A 983 -10.74 -15.71 -32.53
C HIS A 983 -9.34 -16.16 -32.11
N LYS A 984 -9.17 -16.56 -30.84
CA LYS A 984 -7.89 -16.97 -30.27
C LYS A 984 -8.08 -18.03 -29.20
N ILE A 985 -7.10 -18.91 -29.04
CA ILE A 985 -7.07 -19.93 -28.00
C ILE A 985 -5.68 -19.96 -27.36
N LEU A 986 -5.64 -19.78 -26.04
CA LEU A 986 -4.45 -19.98 -25.22
C LEU A 986 -4.58 -21.31 -24.51
N LYS A 987 -3.73 -22.27 -24.89
CA LYS A 987 -3.58 -23.58 -24.23
C LYS A 987 -2.65 -23.47 -23.02
N PHE A 988 -2.89 -24.28 -22.00
CA PHE A 988 -2.03 -24.46 -20.83
C PHE A 988 -2.24 -25.84 -20.19
N GLN A 989 -1.33 -26.19 -19.29
CA GLN A 989 -1.40 -27.36 -18.44
C GLN A 989 -2.05 -27.01 -17.10
N HIS A 990 -2.92 -27.89 -16.63
CA HIS A 990 -3.48 -27.85 -15.30
C HIS A 990 -2.82 -28.86 -14.39
N ARG A 991 -2.81 -28.56 -13.10
CA ARG A 991 -2.63 -29.59 -12.09
C ARG A 991 -3.31 -29.18 -10.80
N ASN A 992 -3.62 -30.17 -9.98
CA ASN A 992 -3.88 -29.93 -8.58
C ASN A 992 -2.58 -29.47 -7.91
N LEU A 993 -2.54 -28.24 -7.39
CA LEU A 993 -1.34 -27.64 -6.80
C LEU A 993 -1.10 -28.09 -5.35
N GLY A 994 -1.95 -28.92 -4.74
CA GLY A 994 -1.71 -29.49 -3.42
C GLY A 994 -3.01 -29.82 -2.67
N SER A 995 -2.89 -30.63 -1.61
CA SER A 995 -4.03 -31.06 -0.79
C SER A 995 -4.80 -29.87 -0.21
N ARG A 996 -6.12 -30.04 -0.03
CA ARG A 996 -7.07 -29.05 0.54
C ARG A 996 -6.51 -28.30 1.76
N ASN A 997 -5.71 -28.99 2.59
CA ASN A 997 -5.12 -28.47 3.82
C ASN A 997 -4.04 -27.39 3.59
N ILE A 998 -3.30 -27.44 2.48
CA ILE A 998 -2.20 -26.50 2.18
C ILE A 998 -2.75 -25.16 1.73
N LEU A 999 -3.70 -25.15 0.78
CA LEU A 999 -4.27 -23.92 0.22
C LEU A 999 -5.31 -23.28 1.15
N CYS A 1000 -6.10 -24.07 1.89
CA CYS A 1000 -6.99 -23.54 2.91
C CYS A 1000 -6.22 -22.93 4.09
N SER A 1001 -5.09 -23.49 4.54
CA SER A 1001 -4.29 -22.88 5.62
C SER A 1001 -3.70 -21.54 5.19
N ILE A 1002 -3.15 -21.45 3.97
CA ILE A 1002 -2.59 -20.22 3.40
C ILE A 1002 -3.63 -19.07 3.33
N LEU A 1003 -4.89 -19.38 3.00
CA LEU A 1003 -5.96 -18.37 2.87
C LEU A 1003 -6.74 -18.12 4.17
N ASN A 1004 -7.01 -19.16 4.96
CA ASN A 1004 -7.69 -19.00 6.25
C ASN A 1004 -6.81 -18.21 7.22
N ASN A 1005 -5.50 -18.42 7.25
CA ASN A 1005 -4.61 -17.66 8.14
C ASN A 1005 -4.34 -16.24 7.66
N ALA A 1006 -4.49 -15.95 6.35
CA ALA A 1006 -4.56 -14.58 5.86
C ALA A 1006 -5.87 -13.86 6.30
N LYS A 1007 -6.91 -14.63 6.69
CA LYS A 1007 -8.16 -14.16 7.29
C LYS A 1007 -8.21 -14.25 8.84
N ILE A 1008 -7.36 -15.05 9.50
CA ILE A 1008 -7.28 -15.16 10.98
C ILE A 1008 -6.98 -13.80 11.63
N ALA A 1009 -6.46 -12.84 10.87
CA ALA A 1009 -6.36 -11.45 11.28
C ALA A 1009 -7.71 -10.75 11.58
N SER A 1010 -8.87 -11.38 11.35
CA SER A 1010 -10.18 -10.74 11.43
C SER A 1010 -11.36 -11.58 11.98
N LEU A 1011 -11.14 -12.83 12.41
CA LEU A 1011 -12.22 -13.67 12.96
C LEU A 1011 -11.84 -14.22 14.35
N PRO A 1012 -12.78 -14.21 15.33
CA PRO A 1012 -12.54 -14.79 16.63
C PRO A 1012 -12.35 -16.31 16.50
N LEU A 1013 -11.33 -16.84 17.18
CA LEU A 1013 -11.16 -18.27 17.43
C LEU A 1013 -12.25 -18.75 18.41
N ARG A 1014 -13.52 -18.77 17.98
CA ARG A 1014 -14.55 -19.55 18.66
C ARG A 1014 -14.78 -20.82 17.87
N ARG A 1015 -14.50 -21.97 18.50
CA ARG A 1015 -15.17 -23.22 18.17
C ARG A 1015 -16.67 -22.99 18.38
N THR A 1016 -17.41 -22.68 17.32
CA THR A 1016 -18.86 -22.87 17.36
C THR A 1016 -19.10 -24.36 17.18
N SER A 1017 -19.46 -25.02 18.29
CA SER A 1017 -20.16 -26.29 18.25
C SER A 1017 -21.28 -26.19 17.21
N SER A 1018 -21.27 -27.11 16.26
CA SER A 1018 -22.34 -27.35 15.32
C SER A 1018 -23.66 -27.47 16.06
N ASN A 1019 -24.55 -26.49 15.86
CA ASN A 1019 -25.99 -26.60 16.03
C ASN A 1019 -26.61 -25.46 15.23
N LEU A 1020 -26.77 -25.69 13.93
CA LEU A 1020 -27.86 -25.22 13.07
C LEU A 1020 -27.74 -25.90 11.70
#